data_AF-A0A662XI38-F1
#
_entry.id   AF-A0A662XI38-F1
#
_cell.length_a   1.000
_cell.length_b   1.000
_cell.length_c   1.000
_cell.angle_alpha   90.00
_cell.angle_beta   90.00
_cell.angle_gamma   90.00
#
_symmetry.space_group_name_H-M   'P 1'
#
loop_
_entity.id
_entity.type
_entity.pdbx_description
1 polymer ?
#
loop_
_entity_poly.entity_id
_entity_poly.type
_entity_poly.pdbx_seq_one_letter_code
_entity_poly.pdbx_strand_id
1 'polypeptide(L)'
;MSSGSPVKTGKHAVANVEPELLVKHTLACLGRTSSPQTRNEALLFISSLVNLHPASVLSSLEKILSFVSTGSIRQEDEYSFHVLETIIKAVVPHIVATKQQSVELLITPQRFIGLFVDAFEQIPKSKRGSLFEVLVASLGSELLPYCVVALLQRAAVEEDTDVQRERVQFAHNLCFTFDCAVQVSSLVMVLRMARDLLPYVMEDSDTDTDEMDDDDEGDDAAYERFALAEQLTTSKPLSRGFNSILVTFVTAHLRARELHHKILSYESHRDQTKAEEDDDEEEEGDQLQHNYLMLAQVVLLYFRRVAREQSLRDDEGSFWTGLATESIEILGALQQLLSTPGFVAVISELLHHDNSLVRKKAMQLFNERLQEERDSLTSGEELLFVDMLDELDAILQNVDGAENSVNIQTALLSVDILARNFAAEHAKRFQLVLPTVVKFVDLDVAKASPTALHLFGCGFVSLSSICRAVGPLVFPLLPKFFPRLLTGIEFCSATGGHGVGGMKTVLQCLLASLEVFTDKIPQFLAPYLPAILRALLTPSLLSTAPTNAQVLLSVDCCLLNLCNHVELRQLLPTLFGAYDHALSQGSDASVTRLFSVVSTVVSELDSTALRQHLPAFARFFVTALDARRVHAAKLQDLDAVEDEVLECLVQFILKLSEKQLKPLFLKVCEWAQARVGGAGKAGDISRRIVFFKLVVKLSERLRGIFVPYYAHILEFLTAALRESRAVLVQKPPRSSEAEAESSDEEEDDFFAEESGRPSKKAKLASSSATASSTIMAHRERNVLLLRSAVRALDGCFVHDSDGFMEKERFDVVLTPLVDVLDVLQQDGSLRSFVLESVTPCVANLAWAAKSDLLWKPLHYAVLMKSRGDCAAVRLAALVAVEKCYQVIGDEFLAMLPESIPFLAELMEDTDAEVEQTCHRVIKQIEDISGESLDQYLTS
;
A
#
# COMPACT_ATOMS: atom_id res chain seq x y z
N MET A 1 74.91 -55.68 -38.36
CA MET A 1 75.71 -56.89 -38.61
C MET A 1 74.76 -58.07 -38.63
N SER A 2 74.83 -58.89 -39.70
CA SER A 2 74.50 -60.34 -39.79
C SER A 2 73.12 -60.81 -39.30
N SER A 3 72.31 -61.62 -39.99
CA SER A 3 72.27 -62.26 -41.31
C SER A 3 71.11 -63.27 -41.27
N GLY A 4 70.35 -63.48 -42.37
CA GLY A 4 69.64 -64.76 -42.57
C GLY A 4 68.24 -64.73 -43.20
N SER A 5 68.14 -64.29 -44.47
CA SER A 5 67.57 -64.94 -45.68
C SER A 5 66.31 -65.88 -45.61
N PRO A 6 65.61 -66.15 -46.73
CA PRO A 6 64.22 -65.70 -46.95
C PRO A 6 63.22 -66.83 -47.29
N VAL A 7 61.92 -66.58 -47.19
CA VAL A 7 60.88 -67.43 -47.79
C VAL A 7 60.06 -66.61 -48.79
N LYS A 8 60.11 -67.06 -50.05
CA LYS A 8 59.32 -66.56 -51.17
C LYS A 8 57.83 -66.86 -50.93
N THR A 9 56.99 -65.83 -50.86
CA THR A 9 55.54 -65.98 -51.05
C THR A 9 55.17 -65.52 -52.46
N GLY A 10 54.48 -66.40 -53.17
CA GLY A 10 54.05 -66.19 -54.54
C GLY A 10 53.03 -65.06 -54.64
N LYS A 11 53.08 -64.37 -55.79
CA LYS A 11 52.06 -63.43 -56.25
C LYS A 11 50.70 -64.14 -56.36
N HIS A 12 49.83 -63.95 -55.38
CA HIS A 12 48.39 -64.00 -55.61
C HIS A 12 47.93 -62.57 -55.94
N ALA A 13 47.25 -62.41 -57.07
CA ALA A 13 46.62 -61.18 -57.48
C ALA A 13 45.66 -60.74 -56.36
N VAL A 14 45.97 -59.61 -55.72
CA VAL A 14 45.02 -58.89 -54.88
C VAL A 14 43.92 -58.42 -55.83
N ALA A 15 42.76 -59.07 -55.79
CA ALA A 15 41.57 -58.51 -56.39
C ALA A 15 41.39 -57.12 -55.78
N ASN A 16 41.27 -56.08 -56.61
CA ASN A 16 40.81 -54.77 -56.15
C ASN A 16 39.40 -54.98 -55.59
N VAL A 17 39.31 -55.19 -54.28
CA VAL A 17 38.03 -55.28 -53.60
C VAL A 17 37.54 -53.85 -53.46
N GLU A 18 36.53 -53.48 -54.24
CA GLU A 18 35.87 -52.17 -54.13
C GLU A 18 35.16 -52.11 -52.77
N PRO A 19 35.64 -51.28 -51.82
CA PRO A 19 35.08 -51.23 -50.47
C PRO A 19 33.61 -50.80 -50.46
N GLU A 20 33.19 -50.01 -51.46
CA GLU A 20 31.80 -49.59 -51.65
C GLU A 20 30.86 -50.78 -51.91
N LEU A 21 31.32 -51.75 -52.72
CA LEU A 21 30.58 -52.99 -52.97
C LEU A 21 30.51 -53.84 -51.71
N LEU A 22 31.58 -53.88 -50.90
CA LEU A 22 31.55 -54.58 -49.61
C LEU A 22 30.49 -53.99 -48.67
N VAL A 23 30.46 -52.68 -48.49
CA VAL A 23 29.44 -52.01 -47.66
C VAL A 23 28.04 -52.33 -48.20
N LYS A 24 27.82 -52.18 -49.52
CA LYS A 24 26.51 -52.46 -50.16
C LYS A 24 26.07 -53.92 -50.02
N HIS A 25 26.96 -54.89 -50.22
CA HIS A 25 26.64 -56.31 -50.11
C HIS A 25 26.42 -56.74 -48.66
N THR A 26 27.18 -56.20 -47.71
CA THR A 26 26.98 -56.45 -46.28
C THR A 26 25.65 -55.87 -45.80
N LEU A 27 25.25 -54.68 -46.26
CA LEU A 27 23.93 -54.12 -45.97
C LEU A 27 22.78 -54.93 -46.60
N ALA A 28 22.97 -55.45 -47.81
CA ALA A 28 22.01 -56.36 -48.44
C ALA A 28 21.92 -57.70 -47.68
N CYS A 29 23.01 -58.16 -47.07
CA CYS A 29 23.02 -59.32 -46.19
C CYS A 29 22.25 -59.02 -44.89
N LEU A 30 22.50 -57.87 -44.26
CA LEU A 30 21.78 -57.39 -43.08
C LEU A 30 20.27 -57.28 -43.31
N GLY A 31 19.85 -56.78 -44.46
CA GLY A 31 18.43 -56.67 -44.79
C GLY A 31 17.73 -57.99 -45.15
N ARG A 32 18.46 -59.08 -45.35
CA ARG A 32 17.91 -60.40 -45.73
C ARG A 32 18.07 -61.47 -44.64
N THR A 33 19.00 -61.27 -43.70
CA THR A 33 19.30 -62.26 -42.66
C THR A 33 18.27 -62.21 -41.53
N SER A 34 17.78 -63.38 -41.11
CA SER A 34 17.01 -63.57 -39.88
C SER A 34 17.86 -64.10 -38.72
N SER A 35 19.13 -64.45 -38.98
CA SER A 35 20.06 -64.96 -37.95
C SER A 35 20.73 -63.80 -37.21
N PRO A 36 20.66 -63.77 -35.86
CA PRO A 36 21.33 -62.75 -35.05
C PRO A 36 22.86 -62.88 -35.13
N GLN A 37 23.42 -64.10 -35.24
CA GLN A 37 24.88 -64.29 -35.36
C GLN A 37 25.42 -63.70 -36.66
N THR A 38 24.78 -64.00 -37.80
CA THR A 38 25.18 -63.45 -39.11
C THR A 38 25.04 -61.92 -39.14
N ARG A 39 24.01 -61.39 -38.47
CA ARG A 39 23.81 -59.95 -38.35
C ARG A 39 24.91 -59.29 -37.51
N ASN A 40 25.24 -59.85 -36.35
CA ASN A 40 26.26 -59.34 -35.45
C ASN A 40 27.66 -59.34 -36.10
N GLU A 41 28.02 -60.42 -36.79
CA GLU A 41 29.27 -60.50 -37.58
C GLU A 41 29.27 -59.52 -38.77
N ALA A 42 28.13 -59.34 -39.45
CA ALA A 42 28.01 -58.36 -40.52
C ALA A 42 28.15 -56.91 -40.01
N LEU A 43 27.59 -56.59 -38.84
CA LEU A 43 27.77 -55.28 -38.20
C LEU A 43 29.22 -55.06 -37.72
N LEU A 44 29.88 -56.07 -37.16
CA LEU A 44 31.31 -56.02 -36.82
C LEU A 44 32.18 -55.80 -38.06
N PHE A 45 31.84 -56.50 -39.15
CA PHE A 45 32.51 -56.31 -40.43
C PHE A 45 32.34 -54.87 -40.92
N ILE A 46 31.13 -54.28 -40.83
CA ILE A 46 30.91 -52.85 -41.11
C ILE A 46 31.77 -51.95 -40.21
N SER A 47 31.86 -52.24 -38.90
CA SER A 47 32.73 -51.50 -37.97
C SER A 47 34.20 -51.52 -38.42
N SER A 48 34.71 -52.68 -38.86
CA SER A 48 36.07 -52.77 -39.41
C SER A 48 36.25 -52.07 -40.76
N LEU A 49 35.18 -51.96 -41.57
CA LEU A 49 35.18 -51.26 -42.86
C LEU A 49 35.21 -49.73 -42.72
N VAL A 50 34.82 -49.17 -41.57
CA VAL A 50 34.90 -47.72 -41.30
C VAL A 50 36.31 -47.20 -41.54
N ASN A 51 37.32 -47.92 -41.05
CA ASN A 51 38.73 -47.54 -41.18
C ASN A 51 39.25 -47.64 -42.62
N LEU A 52 38.56 -48.39 -43.49
CA LEU A 52 38.96 -48.63 -44.88
C LEU A 52 38.23 -47.72 -45.87
N HIS A 53 36.96 -47.41 -45.63
CA HIS A 53 36.15 -46.55 -46.51
C HIS A 53 35.01 -45.81 -45.75
N PRO A 54 35.35 -44.75 -44.99
CA PRO A 54 34.40 -44.06 -44.11
C PRO A 54 33.24 -43.41 -44.89
N ALA A 55 33.49 -42.91 -46.10
CA ALA A 55 32.51 -42.26 -46.96
C ALA A 55 31.29 -43.15 -47.28
N SER A 56 31.53 -44.42 -47.66
CA SER A 56 30.43 -45.34 -47.99
C SER A 56 29.65 -45.78 -46.76
N VAL A 57 30.32 -45.94 -45.61
CA VAL A 57 29.64 -46.28 -44.34
C VAL A 57 28.77 -45.12 -43.88
N LEU A 58 29.28 -43.89 -43.93
CA LEU A 58 28.54 -42.67 -43.61
C LEU A 58 27.30 -42.50 -44.51
N SER A 59 27.43 -42.69 -45.82
CA SER A 59 26.30 -42.62 -46.77
C SER A 59 25.22 -43.69 -46.53
N SER A 60 25.56 -44.75 -45.81
CA SER A 60 24.68 -45.88 -45.51
C SER A 60 24.27 -45.95 -44.05
N LEU A 61 24.63 -44.95 -43.22
CA LEU A 61 24.41 -44.96 -41.78
C LEU A 61 22.93 -45.00 -41.41
N GLU A 62 22.07 -44.30 -42.15
CA GLU A 62 20.60 -44.36 -41.98
C GLU A 62 20.08 -45.79 -42.13
N LYS A 63 20.61 -46.55 -43.10
CA LYS A 63 20.24 -47.95 -43.32
C LYS A 63 20.75 -48.84 -42.19
N ILE A 64 21.96 -48.58 -41.70
CA ILE A 64 22.54 -49.30 -40.55
C ILE A 64 21.69 -49.07 -39.31
N LEU A 65 21.34 -47.81 -39.01
CA LEU A 65 20.46 -47.43 -37.90
C LEU A 65 19.08 -48.07 -38.03
N SER A 66 18.51 -48.05 -39.24
CA SER A 66 17.23 -48.71 -39.56
C SER A 66 17.28 -50.23 -39.34
N PHE A 67 18.37 -50.92 -39.66
CA PHE A 67 18.48 -52.36 -39.41
C PHE A 67 18.63 -52.72 -37.93
N VAL A 68 19.27 -51.86 -37.15
CA VAL A 68 19.36 -52.00 -35.69
C VAL A 68 17.99 -51.73 -35.04
N SER A 69 17.14 -50.92 -35.66
CA SER A 69 15.84 -50.52 -35.11
C SER A 69 14.60 -51.29 -35.60
N THR A 70 14.56 -51.74 -36.87
CA THR A 70 13.33 -52.26 -37.53
C THR A 70 13.23 -53.78 -37.62
N GLY A 71 14.25 -54.54 -37.21
CA GLY A 71 14.20 -56.00 -37.24
C GLY A 71 13.59 -56.59 -35.97
N SER A 72 12.39 -57.18 -36.05
CA SER A 72 11.67 -58.07 -35.11
C SER A 72 12.44 -58.65 -33.90
N ILE A 73 12.96 -57.81 -33.02
CA ILE A 73 13.62 -58.20 -31.77
C ILE A 73 13.04 -57.35 -30.66
N ARG A 74 12.03 -57.95 -30.03
CA ARG A 74 11.46 -57.51 -28.76
C ARG A 74 12.36 -57.84 -27.56
N GLN A 75 13.64 -58.13 -27.74
CA GLN A 75 14.57 -58.45 -26.63
C GLN A 75 16.02 -58.01 -26.94
N GLU A 76 16.44 -56.89 -26.35
CA GLU A 76 17.75 -56.73 -25.69
C GLU A 76 19.01 -57.38 -26.33
N ASP A 77 19.25 -57.25 -27.64
CA ASP A 77 20.54 -57.69 -28.21
C ASP A 77 21.62 -56.63 -27.90
N GLU A 78 22.13 -56.63 -26.65
CA GLU A 78 23.18 -55.72 -26.17
C GLU A 78 24.39 -55.67 -27.11
N TYR A 79 24.66 -56.79 -27.77
CA TYR A 79 25.76 -56.92 -28.70
C TYR A 79 25.60 -56.03 -29.94
N SER A 80 24.41 -56.01 -30.56
CA SER A 80 24.14 -55.14 -31.72
C SER A 80 24.29 -53.65 -31.38
N PHE A 81 23.91 -53.25 -30.17
CA PHE A 81 24.09 -51.88 -29.67
C PHE A 81 25.56 -51.57 -29.37
N HIS A 82 26.30 -52.50 -28.78
CA HIS A 82 27.74 -52.34 -28.56
C HIS A 82 28.51 -52.21 -29.87
N VAL A 83 28.08 -52.91 -30.93
CA VAL A 83 28.67 -52.74 -32.26
C VAL A 83 28.33 -51.37 -32.84
N LEU A 84 27.10 -50.86 -32.65
CA LEU A 84 26.74 -49.49 -33.06
C LEU A 84 27.58 -48.44 -32.31
N GLU A 85 27.79 -48.64 -31.01
CA GLU A 85 28.69 -47.82 -30.19
C GLU A 85 30.12 -47.83 -30.74
N THR A 86 30.61 -49.01 -31.14
CA THR A 86 31.94 -49.19 -31.74
C THR A 86 32.02 -48.49 -33.11
N ILE A 87 30.96 -48.56 -33.91
CA ILE A 87 30.86 -47.85 -35.20
C ILE A 87 30.91 -46.34 -34.97
N ILE A 88 30.17 -45.80 -33.99
CA ILE A 88 30.22 -44.36 -33.64
C ILE A 88 31.65 -43.96 -33.27
N LYS A 89 32.28 -44.67 -32.34
CA LYS A 89 33.66 -44.39 -31.91
C LYS A 89 34.69 -44.51 -33.04
N ALA A 90 34.47 -45.39 -34.00
CA ALA A 90 35.34 -45.55 -35.17
C ALA A 90 35.13 -44.46 -36.24
N VAL A 91 33.89 -43.99 -36.41
CA VAL A 91 33.55 -42.98 -37.44
C VAL A 91 33.93 -41.57 -37.00
N VAL A 92 33.80 -41.26 -35.71
CA VAL A 92 34.00 -39.90 -35.19
C VAL A 92 35.39 -39.31 -35.47
N PRO A 93 36.52 -40.03 -35.31
CA PRO A 93 37.84 -39.52 -35.68
C PRO A 93 37.94 -39.06 -37.15
N HIS A 94 37.20 -39.70 -38.06
CA HIS A 94 37.15 -39.30 -39.47
C HIS A 94 36.26 -38.07 -39.73
N ILE A 95 35.33 -37.77 -38.83
CA ILE A 95 34.53 -36.53 -38.88
C ILE A 95 35.33 -35.35 -38.30
N VAL A 96 36.03 -35.58 -37.19
CA VAL A 96 36.78 -34.54 -36.46
C VAL A 96 38.13 -34.22 -37.12
N ALA A 97 38.88 -35.20 -37.62
CA ALA A 97 40.19 -34.96 -38.28
C ALA A 97 40.06 -34.16 -39.60
N THR A 98 38.91 -34.26 -40.27
CA THR A 98 38.62 -33.54 -41.53
C THR A 98 38.34 -32.04 -41.31
N LYS A 99 38.16 -31.58 -40.05
CA LYS A 99 38.16 -30.15 -39.70
C LYS A 99 39.55 -29.51 -39.73
N GLN A 100 40.63 -30.29 -39.50
CA GLN A 100 42.01 -29.78 -39.38
C GLN A 100 42.80 -29.83 -40.70
N GLN A 101 42.38 -30.67 -41.66
CA GLN A 101 42.97 -30.77 -42.99
C GLN A 101 41.91 -30.35 -43.99
N SER A 102 42.14 -29.26 -44.71
CA SER A 102 41.28 -28.67 -45.74
C SER A 102 41.00 -29.63 -46.91
N VAL A 103 40.20 -30.66 -46.67
CA VAL A 103 39.64 -31.64 -47.61
C VAL A 103 38.12 -31.56 -47.47
N GLU A 104 37.38 -31.68 -48.58
CA GLU A 104 35.91 -31.66 -48.58
C GLU A 104 35.34 -32.57 -47.46
N LEU A 105 34.70 -31.94 -46.47
CA LEU A 105 34.05 -32.64 -45.36
C LEU A 105 33.03 -33.63 -45.93
N LEU A 106 33.20 -34.92 -45.65
CA LEU A 106 32.25 -35.96 -46.05
C LEU A 106 30.85 -35.70 -45.46
N ILE A 107 30.78 -35.29 -44.19
CA ILE A 107 29.58 -34.91 -43.42
C ILE A 107 30.01 -33.92 -42.31
N THR A 108 29.19 -32.90 -42.01
CA THR A 108 29.42 -32.00 -40.87
C THR A 108 28.99 -32.63 -39.54
N PRO A 109 29.61 -32.28 -38.38
CA PRO A 109 29.21 -32.81 -37.07
C PRO A 109 27.71 -32.62 -36.77
N GLN A 110 27.15 -31.44 -37.12
CA GLN A 110 25.73 -31.16 -36.97
C GLN A 110 24.85 -32.10 -37.82
N ARG A 111 25.25 -32.39 -39.07
CA ARG A 111 24.51 -33.30 -39.93
C ARG A 111 24.58 -34.74 -39.44
N PHE A 112 25.72 -35.16 -38.90
CA PHE A 112 25.89 -36.47 -38.29
C PHE A 112 24.98 -36.65 -37.06
N ILE A 113 24.92 -35.65 -36.18
CA ILE A 113 23.96 -35.61 -35.06
C ILE A 113 22.52 -35.71 -35.58
N GLY A 114 22.18 -34.98 -36.65
CA GLY A 114 20.87 -35.01 -37.30
C GLY A 114 20.41 -36.41 -37.69
N LEU A 115 21.32 -37.29 -38.16
CA LEU A 115 20.98 -38.68 -38.52
C LEU A 115 20.45 -39.50 -37.32
N PHE A 116 21.01 -39.28 -36.13
CA PHE A 116 20.56 -39.96 -34.91
C PHE A 116 19.26 -39.36 -34.37
N VAL A 117 19.11 -38.04 -34.46
CA VAL A 117 17.88 -37.32 -34.08
C VAL A 117 16.71 -37.71 -34.98
N ASP A 118 16.95 -37.92 -36.27
CA ASP A 118 15.94 -38.38 -37.24
C ASP A 118 15.56 -39.85 -37.00
N ALA A 119 16.49 -40.68 -36.52
CA ALA A 119 16.24 -42.06 -36.12
C ALA A 119 15.66 -42.23 -34.70
N PHE A 120 15.39 -41.14 -33.96
CA PHE A 120 15.05 -41.16 -32.54
C PHE A 120 13.91 -42.13 -32.16
N GLU A 121 12.81 -42.14 -32.93
CA GLU A 121 11.67 -43.02 -32.69
C GLU A 121 11.96 -44.49 -32.97
N GLN A 122 12.88 -44.73 -33.90
CA GLN A 122 13.30 -46.07 -34.28
C GLN A 122 14.21 -46.67 -33.18
N ILE A 123 14.94 -45.83 -32.44
CA ILE A 123 15.79 -46.28 -31.34
C ILE A 123 14.93 -46.65 -30.11
N PRO A 124 15.09 -47.86 -29.53
CA PRO A 124 14.39 -48.28 -28.32
C PRO A 124 14.63 -47.34 -27.14
N LYS A 125 13.56 -46.98 -26.42
CA LYS A 125 13.60 -46.00 -25.30
C LYS A 125 14.71 -46.29 -24.27
N SER A 126 14.95 -47.56 -23.92
CA SER A 126 15.95 -47.99 -22.93
C SER A 126 17.41 -47.78 -23.36
N LYS A 127 17.68 -47.59 -24.66
CA LYS A 127 19.04 -47.46 -25.21
C LYS A 127 19.32 -46.07 -25.81
N ARG A 128 18.33 -45.17 -25.85
CA ARG A 128 18.51 -43.80 -26.35
C ARG A 128 19.55 -43.04 -25.53
N GLY A 129 19.45 -43.08 -24.19
CA GLY A 129 20.37 -42.35 -23.30
C GLY A 129 21.83 -42.72 -23.54
N SER A 130 22.16 -44.02 -23.41
CA SER A 130 23.53 -44.51 -23.61
C SER A 130 24.08 -44.22 -25.01
N LEU A 131 23.23 -44.27 -26.06
CA LEU A 131 23.68 -44.03 -27.43
C LEU A 131 24.00 -42.55 -27.68
N PHE A 132 23.13 -41.65 -27.24
CA PHE A 132 23.34 -40.21 -27.39
C PHE A 132 24.46 -39.69 -26.49
N GLU A 133 24.63 -40.27 -25.30
CA GLU A 133 25.78 -40.00 -24.42
C GLU A 133 27.09 -40.36 -25.13
N VAL A 134 27.21 -41.57 -25.70
CA VAL A 134 28.41 -41.95 -26.45
C VAL A 134 28.61 -41.09 -27.69
N LEU A 135 27.54 -40.71 -28.39
CA LEU A 135 27.61 -39.84 -29.57
C LEU A 135 28.28 -38.50 -29.22
N VAL A 136 27.77 -37.82 -28.20
CA VAL A 136 28.29 -36.51 -27.77
C VAL A 136 29.67 -36.65 -27.13
N ALA A 137 29.88 -37.63 -26.25
CA ALA A 137 31.18 -37.87 -25.62
C ALA A 137 32.29 -38.20 -26.64
N SER A 138 31.95 -38.87 -27.74
CA SER A 138 32.92 -39.16 -28.81
C SER A 138 33.22 -37.92 -29.66
N LEU A 139 32.20 -37.12 -29.98
CA LEU A 139 32.32 -35.92 -30.83
C LEU A 139 32.98 -34.73 -30.11
N GLY A 140 32.84 -34.66 -28.79
CA GLY A 140 33.26 -33.54 -27.94
C GLY A 140 32.06 -32.91 -27.22
N SER A 141 32.24 -32.58 -25.95
CA SER A 141 31.21 -31.94 -25.11
C SER A 141 30.71 -30.60 -25.67
N GLU A 142 31.55 -29.88 -26.42
CA GLU A 142 31.19 -28.64 -27.14
C GLU A 142 30.04 -28.83 -28.16
N LEU A 143 29.79 -30.07 -28.61
CA LEU A 143 28.72 -30.40 -29.55
C LEU A 143 27.40 -30.81 -28.88
N LEU A 144 27.36 -30.90 -27.55
CA LEU A 144 26.14 -31.10 -26.77
C LEU A 144 25.03 -30.09 -27.12
N PRO A 145 25.26 -28.76 -27.16
CA PRO A 145 24.19 -27.81 -27.48
C PRO A 145 23.60 -28.04 -28.87
N TYR A 146 24.40 -28.41 -29.86
CA TYR A 146 23.91 -28.74 -31.20
C TYR A 146 23.00 -29.98 -31.19
N CYS A 147 23.32 -30.98 -30.38
CA CYS A 147 22.45 -32.15 -30.21
C CYS A 147 21.14 -31.81 -29.51
N VAL A 148 21.20 -31.00 -28.47
CA VAL A 148 20.01 -30.50 -27.75
C VAL A 148 19.12 -29.71 -28.69
N VAL A 149 19.67 -28.71 -29.39
CA VAL A 149 18.92 -27.87 -30.34
C VAL A 149 18.34 -28.69 -31.48
N ALA A 150 19.06 -29.71 -32.01
CA ALA A 150 18.51 -30.61 -33.02
C ALA A 150 17.30 -31.42 -32.52
N LEU A 151 17.34 -31.92 -31.28
CA LEU A 151 16.22 -32.64 -30.65
C LEU A 151 15.02 -31.70 -30.44
N LEU A 152 15.25 -30.49 -29.95
CA LEU A 152 14.23 -29.47 -29.74
C LEU A 152 13.66 -28.97 -31.07
N GLN A 153 14.48 -28.88 -32.11
CA GLN A 153 14.05 -28.51 -33.47
C GLN A 153 13.03 -29.51 -34.01
N ARG A 154 13.30 -30.82 -33.86
CA ARG A 154 12.32 -31.86 -34.22
C ARG A 154 11.08 -31.81 -33.35
N ALA A 155 11.21 -31.53 -32.06
CA ALA A 155 10.08 -31.37 -31.16
C ALA A 155 9.18 -30.18 -31.56
N ALA A 156 9.73 -29.10 -32.12
CA ALA A 156 8.97 -27.94 -32.57
C ALA A 156 8.15 -28.18 -33.85
N VAL A 157 8.53 -29.17 -34.66
CA VAL A 157 7.85 -29.53 -35.92
C VAL A 157 6.78 -30.61 -35.69
N GLU A 158 6.82 -31.31 -34.55
CA GLU A 158 5.89 -32.38 -34.21
C GLU A 158 4.51 -31.84 -33.78
N GLU A 159 3.43 -32.42 -34.32
CA GLU A 159 2.05 -32.01 -33.97
C GLU A 159 1.56 -32.65 -32.65
N ASP A 160 2.11 -33.80 -32.27
CA ASP A 160 1.76 -34.51 -31.04
C ASP A 160 2.50 -33.94 -29.81
N THR A 161 1.73 -33.35 -28.90
CA THR A 161 2.25 -32.75 -27.66
C THR A 161 2.94 -33.74 -26.72
N ASP A 162 2.55 -35.03 -26.73
CA ASP A 162 3.18 -36.03 -25.87
C ASP A 162 4.56 -36.43 -26.41
N VAL A 163 4.70 -36.52 -27.74
CA VAL A 163 5.98 -36.78 -28.42
C VAL A 163 6.92 -35.58 -28.27
N GLN A 164 6.38 -34.36 -28.38
CA GLN A 164 7.11 -33.13 -28.10
C GLN A 164 7.70 -33.13 -26.68
N ARG A 165 6.88 -33.39 -25.65
CA ARG A 165 7.34 -33.47 -24.26
C ARG A 165 8.36 -34.57 -24.04
N GLU A 166 8.19 -35.74 -24.67
CA GLU A 166 9.16 -36.84 -24.57
C GLU A 166 10.54 -36.42 -25.10
N ARG A 167 10.59 -35.72 -26.24
CA ARG A 167 11.84 -35.23 -26.83
C ARG A 167 12.50 -34.14 -25.97
N VAL A 168 11.72 -33.19 -25.46
CA VAL A 168 12.21 -32.12 -24.55
C VAL A 168 12.76 -32.71 -23.26
N GLN A 169 12.04 -33.64 -22.62
CA GLN A 169 12.49 -34.32 -21.40
C GLN A 169 13.76 -35.14 -21.65
N PHE A 170 13.84 -35.82 -22.81
CA PHE A 170 15.04 -36.54 -23.18
C PHE A 170 16.24 -35.62 -23.34
N ALA A 171 16.07 -34.42 -23.93
CA ALA A 171 17.13 -33.44 -24.05
C ALA A 171 17.65 -32.97 -22.67
N HIS A 172 16.76 -32.75 -21.69
CA HIS A 172 17.19 -32.46 -20.30
C HIS A 172 17.99 -33.62 -19.71
N ASN A 173 17.47 -34.85 -19.83
CA ASN A 173 18.12 -36.05 -19.31
C ASN A 173 19.50 -36.27 -19.93
N LEU A 174 19.67 -35.95 -21.21
CA LEU A 174 20.96 -36.00 -21.89
C LEU A 174 21.92 -34.95 -21.32
N CYS A 175 21.49 -33.70 -21.10
CA CYS A 175 22.34 -32.72 -20.44
C CYS A 175 22.79 -33.18 -19.05
N PHE A 176 21.90 -33.80 -18.26
CA PHE A 176 22.22 -34.31 -16.93
C PHE A 176 23.23 -35.46 -16.92
N THR A 177 23.64 -36.04 -18.05
CA THR A 177 24.76 -37.02 -18.06
C THR A 177 26.13 -36.33 -18.01
N PHE A 178 26.23 -35.05 -18.39
CA PHE A 178 27.48 -34.29 -18.44
C PHE A 178 27.72 -33.43 -17.19
N ASP A 179 28.92 -32.88 -17.04
CA ASP A 179 29.27 -32.03 -15.89
C ASP A 179 28.55 -30.68 -15.91
N CYS A 180 28.43 -30.03 -14.75
CA CYS A 180 27.67 -28.78 -14.61
C CYS A 180 28.24 -27.64 -15.46
N ALA A 181 29.56 -27.50 -15.57
CA ALA A 181 30.18 -26.49 -16.42
C ALA A 181 29.80 -26.67 -17.90
N VAL A 182 29.81 -27.91 -18.40
CA VAL A 182 29.38 -28.26 -19.77
C VAL A 182 27.89 -27.99 -19.96
N GLN A 183 27.06 -28.32 -18.97
CA GLN A 183 25.62 -28.04 -19.01
C GLN A 183 25.34 -26.53 -19.12
N VAL A 184 25.95 -25.69 -18.26
CA VAL A 184 25.75 -24.24 -18.31
C VAL A 184 26.28 -23.64 -19.60
N SER A 185 27.46 -24.04 -20.07
CA SER A 185 27.99 -23.62 -21.38
C SER A 185 27.06 -24.03 -22.54
N SER A 186 26.43 -25.21 -22.45
CA SER A 186 25.43 -25.64 -23.43
C SER A 186 24.19 -24.75 -23.40
N LEU A 187 23.74 -24.30 -22.22
CA LEU A 187 22.63 -23.36 -22.10
C LEU A 187 22.95 -21.99 -22.72
N VAL A 188 24.18 -21.50 -22.54
CA VAL A 188 24.66 -20.26 -23.21
C VAL A 188 24.47 -20.40 -24.72
N MET A 189 24.93 -21.53 -25.27
CA MET A 189 24.87 -21.76 -26.70
C MET A 189 23.44 -21.98 -27.22
N VAL A 190 22.59 -22.67 -26.45
CA VAL A 190 21.15 -22.81 -26.77
C VAL A 190 20.47 -21.43 -26.85
N LEU A 191 20.81 -20.52 -25.93
CA LEU A 191 20.24 -19.18 -25.91
C LEU A 191 20.80 -18.28 -27.03
N ARG A 192 22.09 -18.41 -27.38
CA ARG A 192 22.67 -17.80 -28.58
C ARG A 192 21.95 -18.26 -29.84
N MET A 193 21.66 -19.56 -29.96
CA MET A 193 20.88 -20.10 -31.09
C MET A 193 19.42 -19.60 -31.08
N ALA A 194 18.81 -19.40 -29.93
CA ALA A 194 17.49 -18.76 -29.82
C ALA A 194 17.51 -17.30 -30.28
N ARG A 195 18.60 -16.57 -30.01
CA ARG A 195 18.85 -15.21 -30.52
C ARG A 195 19.01 -15.23 -32.05
N ASP A 196 19.80 -16.16 -32.60
CA ASP A 196 20.01 -16.30 -34.05
C ASP A 196 18.73 -16.66 -34.82
N LEU A 197 17.73 -17.23 -34.14
CA LEU A 197 16.42 -17.54 -34.73
C LEU A 197 15.50 -16.32 -34.85
N LEU A 198 15.76 -15.23 -34.12
CA LEU A 198 14.90 -14.04 -34.09
C LEU A 198 14.62 -13.41 -35.48
N PRO A 199 15.58 -13.31 -36.42
CA PRO A 199 15.33 -12.83 -37.78
C PRO A 199 14.20 -13.57 -38.52
N TYR A 200 14.02 -14.87 -38.25
CA TYR A 200 12.98 -15.68 -38.90
C TYR A 200 11.62 -15.61 -38.17
N VAL A 201 11.63 -15.13 -36.93
CA VAL A 201 10.43 -14.92 -36.09
C VAL A 201 9.75 -13.58 -36.40
N MET A 202 10.52 -12.60 -36.88
CA MET A 202 10.06 -11.23 -37.20
C MET A 202 9.33 -11.17 -38.56
N GLU A 203 8.38 -10.23 -38.71
CA GLU A 203 7.49 -10.24 -39.89
C GLU A 203 8.07 -9.67 -41.18
N ASP A 204 9.03 -8.75 -41.10
CA ASP A 204 9.66 -8.11 -42.24
C ASP A 204 11.17 -7.99 -42.01
N SER A 205 11.94 -8.43 -43.00
CA SER A 205 13.34 -8.05 -43.13
C SER A 205 13.40 -6.58 -43.57
N ASP A 206 13.17 -5.65 -42.65
CA ASP A 206 13.67 -4.29 -42.84
C ASP A 206 15.19 -4.38 -42.83
N THR A 207 15.72 -4.49 -44.04
CA THR A 207 17.14 -4.50 -44.38
C THR A 207 17.78 -3.11 -44.23
N ASP A 208 17.07 -2.16 -43.60
CA ASP A 208 17.58 -0.83 -43.24
C ASP A 208 18.07 -0.76 -41.78
N THR A 209 18.02 -1.85 -41.00
CA THR A 209 18.67 -1.92 -39.67
C THR A 209 20.03 -2.62 -39.72
N ASP A 210 20.84 -2.28 -40.72
CA ASP A 210 22.31 -2.43 -40.75
C ASP A 210 23.00 -1.44 -39.76
N GLU A 211 22.27 -0.90 -38.79
CA GLU A 211 22.86 -0.57 -37.50
C GLU A 211 22.72 -1.82 -36.62
N MET A 212 23.45 -2.88 -37.01
CA MET A 212 24.18 -3.60 -35.98
C MET A 212 24.99 -2.50 -35.31
N ASP A 213 24.75 -2.24 -34.02
CA ASP A 213 25.76 -1.52 -33.24
C ASP A 213 27.03 -2.35 -33.48
N ASP A 214 27.97 -1.88 -34.31
CA ASP A 214 29.23 -2.57 -34.63
C ASP A 214 30.03 -2.90 -33.35
N ASP A 215 29.58 -2.37 -32.21
CA ASP A 215 30.05 -2.63 -30.85
C ASP A 215 29.56 -3.97 -30.25
N ASP A 216 28.47 -4.58 -30.74
CA ASP A 216 27.94 -5.87 -30.26
C ASP A 216 28.69 -7.10 -30.84
N GLU A 217 29.61 -6.92 -31.81
CA GLU A 217 30.46 -8.00 -32.36
C GLU A 217 31.72 -8.29 -31.52
N GLY A 218 32.00 -7.49 -30.49
CA GLY A 218 33.29 -7.48 -29.79
C GLY A 218 33.64 -8.72 -28.95
N ASP A 219 32.66 -9.56 -28.58
CA ASP A 219 32.89 -10.65 -27.61
C ASP A 219 32.23 -12.00 -27.99
N ASP A 220 31.63 -12.09 -29.19
CA ASP A 220 31.00 -13.33 -29.63
C ASP A 220 32.07 -14.30 -30.14
N ALA A 221 32.60 -15.12 -29.23
CA ALA A 221 33.47 -16.25 -29.57
C ALA A 221 32.91 -16.96 -30.81
N ALA A 222 33.70 -17.00 -31.89
CA ALA A 222 33.29 -17.51 -33.19
C ALA A 222 32.74 -18.95 -33.08
N TYR A 223 31.42 -19.12 -32.98
CA TYR A 223 30.75 -20.41 -32.95
C TYR A 223 30.13 -20.73 -34.31
N GLU A 224 30.06 -22.02 -34.65
CA GLU A 224 29.38 -22.45 -35.88
C GLU A 224 27.87 -22.22 -35.73
N ARG A 225 27.29 -21.36 -36.57
CA ARG A 225 25.83 -21.15 -36.61
C ARG A 225 25.12 -22.50 -36.84
N PHE A 226 23.97 -22.68 -36.19
CA PHE A 226 23.18 -23.91 -36.30
C PHE A 226 22.44 -23.97 -37.64
N ALA A 227 22.49 -25.12 -38.32
CA ALA A 227 21.74 -25.35 -39.55
C ALA A 227 20.24 -25.58 -39.26
N LEU A 228 19.43 -24.52 -39.43
CA LEU A 228 17.98 -24.58 -39.26
C LEU A 228 17.29 -25.40 -40.36
N ALA A 229 16.24 -26.13 -40.02
CA ALA A 229 15.41 -26.82 -41.00
C ALA A 229 14.62 -25.83 -41.86
N GLU A 230 14.55 -26.07 -43.18
CA GLU A 230 13.87 -25.20 -44.16
C GLU A 230 12.40 -24.92 -43.82
N GLN A 231 11.71 -25.90 -43.21
CA GLN A 231 10.32 -25.76 -42.76
C GLN A 231 10.16 -24.72 -41.64
N LEU A 232 11.16 -24.59 -40.76
CA LEU A 232 11.15 -23.63 -39.66
C LEU A 232 11.50 -22.21 -40.13
N THR A 233 12.40 -22.09 -41.10
CA THR A 233 12.75 -20.79 -41.69
C THR A 233 11.63 -20.23 -42.58
N THR A 234 10.75 -21.10 -43.09
CA THR A 234 9.62 -20.71 -43.95
C THR A 234 8.32 -20.48 -43.18
N SER A 235 8.14 -21.14 -42.03
CA SER A 235 6.91 -21.08 -41.23
C SER A 235 7.10 -20.30 -39.92
N LYS A 236 6.57 -19.07 -39.89
CA LYS A 236 6.56 -18.19 -38.71
C LYS A 236 6.02 -18.86 -37.43
N PRO A 237 4.84 -19.53 -37.40
CA PRO A 237 4.34 -20.14 -36.16
C PRO A 237 5.26 -21.25 -35.64
N LEU A 238 5.90 -22.01 -36.54
CA LEU A 238 6.87 -23.03 -36.14
C LEU A 238 8.16 -22.39 -35.61
N SER A 239 8.66 -21.31 -36.23
CA SER A 239 9.82 -20.57 -35.71
C SER A 239 9.55 -19.98 -34.32
N ARG A 240 8.35 -19.45 -34.07
CA ARG A 240 7.91 -18.94 -32.76
C ARG A 240 7.79 -20.03 -31.72
N GLY A 241 7.18 -21.16 -32.09
CA GLY A 241 7.09 -22.34 -31.24
C GLY A 241 8.47 -22.85 -30.85
N PHE A 242 9.38 -22.94 -31.82
CA PHE A 242 10.75 -23.37 -31.56
C PHE A 242 11.51 -22.40 -30.64
N ASN A 243 11.41 -21.09 -30.89
CA ASN A 243 12.03 -20.07 -30.05
C ASN A 243 11.54 -20.18 -28.59
N SER A 244 10.23 -20.33 -28.39
CA SER A 244 9.64 -20.54 -27.06
C SER A 244 10.15 -21.81 -26.39
N ILE A 245 10.26 -22.93 -27.12
CA ILE A 245 10.82 -24.19 -26.59
C ILE A 245 12.27 -24.02 -26.15
N LEU A 246 13.10 -23.27 -26.90
CA LEU A 246 14.50 -23.05 -26.54
C LEU A 246 14.63 -22.26 -25.23
N VAL A 247 13.89 -21.15 -25.09
CA VAL A 247 13.96 -20.32 -23.88
C VAL A 247 13.38 -21.07 -22.68
N THR A 248 12.22 -21.69 -22.82
CA THR A 248 11.60 -22.51 -21.74
C THR A 248 12.47 -23.69 -21.34
N PHE A 249 13.21 -24.30 -22.27
CA PHE A 249 14.19 -25.33 -21.97
C PHE A 249 15.31 -24.79 -21.08
N VAL A 250 15.87 -23.61 -21.39
CA VAL A 250 16.91 -22.98 -20.54
C VAL A 250 16.37 -22.72 -19.14
N THR A 251 15.18 -22.11 -19.02
CA THR A 251 14.53 -21.85 -17.72
C THR A 251 14.33 -23.13 -16.92
N ALA A 252 13.74 -24.16 -17.53
CA ALA A 252 13.43 -25.42 -16.86
C ALA A 252 14.71 -26.18 -16.44
N HIS A 253 15.76 -26.12 -17.25
CA HIS A 253 17.02 -26.78 -16.93
C HIS A 253 17.76 -26.10 -15.78
N LEU A 254 17.79 -24.76 -15.75
CA LEU A 254 18.39 -24.01 -14.64
C LEU A 254 17.69 -24.31 -13.31
N ARG A 255 16.38 -24.56 -13.31
CA ARG A 255 15.60 -24.89 -12.09
C ARG A 255 15.62 -26.37 -11.72
N ALA A 256 16.28 -27.22 -12.50
CA ALA A 256 16.25 -28.66 -12.28
C ALA A 256 17.07 -29.06 -11.05
N ARG A 257 16.50 -29.93 -10.22
CA ARG A 257 17.16 -30.42 -8.99
C ARG A 257 18.44 -31.19 -9.29
N GLU A 258 18.46 -31.86 -10.43
CA GLU A 258 19.59 -32.62 -10.94
C GLU A 258 20.81 -31.73 -11.21
N LEU A 259 20.59 -30.56 -11.83
CA LEU A 259 21.65 -29.57 -12.06
C LEU A 259 22.12 -28.99 -10.73
N HIS A 260 21.20 -28.62 -9.83
CA HIS A 260 21.55 -28.08 -8.50
C HIS A 260 22.39 -29.06 -7.68
N HIS A 261 22.03 -30.35 -7.68
CA HIS A 261 22.81 -31.38 -6.99
C HIS A 261 24.23 -31.49 -7.56
N LYS A 262 24.39 -31.38 -8.88
CA LYS A 262 25.71 -31.39 -9.53
C LYS A 262 26.54 -30.15 -9.21
N ILE A 263 25.91 -28.98 -9.15
CA ILE A 263 26.57 -27.73 -8.74
C ILE A 263 27.06 -27.85 -7.29
N LEU A 264 26.20 -28.30 -6.37
CA LEU A 264 26.58 -28.52 -4.97
C LEU A 264 27.73 -29.52 -4.80
N SER A 265 27.73 -30.61 -5.58
CA SER A 265 28.86 -31.54 -5.56
C SER A 265 30.14 -30.90 -6.11
N TYR A 266 30.02 -30.08 -7.16
CA TYR A 266 31.15 -29.39 -7.77
C TYR A 266 31.78 -28.37 -6.80
N GLU A 267 30.96 -27.57 -6.12
CA GLU A 267 31.43 -26.62 -5.10
C GLU A 267 32.05 -27.33 -3.89
N SER A 268 31.46 -28.43 -3.42
CA SER A 268 32.01 -29.24 -2.32
C SER A 268 33.38 -29.84 -2.65
N HIS A 269 33.58 -30.27 -3.90
CA HIS A 269 34.89 -30.75 -4.36
C HIS A 269 35.91 -29.61 -4.46
N ARG A 270 35.50 -28.42 -4.94
CA ARG A 270 36.35 -27.22 -5.00
C ARG A 270 36.81 -26.73 -3.62
N ASP A 271 35.91 -26.75 -2.63
CA ASP A 271 36.24 -26.31 -1.27
C ASP A 271 37.17 -27.30 -0.55
N GLN A 272 37.15 -28.58 -0.94
CA GLN A 272 38.09 -29.60 -0.46
C GLN A 272 39.48 -29.46 -1.09
N THR A 273 39.59 -29.20 -2.40
CA THR A 273 40.87 -28.99 -3.08
C THR A 273 41.55 -27.68 -2.67
N LYS A 274 40.79 -26.61 -2.41
CA LYS A 274 41.31 -25.35 -1.84
C LYS A 274 41.99 -25.49 -0.48
N ALA A 275 41.74 -26.57 0.27
CA ALA A 275 42.35 -26.79 1.58
C ALA A 275 43.71 -27.52 1.50
N GLU A 276 44.10 -28.06 0.34
CA GLU A 276 45.22 -28.99 0.21
C GLU A 276 46.39 -28.50 -0.68
N GLU A 277 46.24 -27.45 -1.51
CA GLU A 277 47.33 -27.01 -2.43
C GLU A 277 47.55 -25.47 -2.50
N ASP A 278 48.83 -25.08 -2.59
CA ASP A 278 49.32 -23.69 -2.77
C ASP A 278 49.12 -23.21 -4.23
N ASP A 279 48.42 -22.09 -4.38
CA ASP A 279 48.47 -21.02 -5.42
C ASP A 279 48.45 -21.31 -6.95
N ASP A 280 48.48 -22.55 -7.47
CA ASP A 280 48.58 -22.77 -8.94
C ASP A 280 47.34 -23.42 -9.64
N GLU A 281 46.26 -23.78 -8.94
CA GLU A 281 45.03 -24.38 -9.53
C GLU A 281 43.77 -23.46 -9.42
N GLU A 282 43.89 -22.17 -9.74
CA GLU A 282 42.73 -21.24 -9.79
C GLU A 282 41.82 -21.45 -11.03
N GLU A 283 42.26 -22.17 -12.07
CA GLU A 283 41.61 -22.16 -13.40
C GLU A 283 40.21 -22.84 -13.48
N GLU A 284 39.90 -23.86 -12.66
CA GLU A 284 38.63 -24.59 -12.81
C GLU A 284 37.43 -23.86 -12.18
N GLY A 285 37.62 -23.18 -11.05
CA GLY A 285 36.57 -22.40 -10.38
C GLY A 285 36.06 -21.22 -11.20
N ASP A 286 36.92 -20.69 -12.06
CA ASP A 286 36.63 -19.58 -12.97
C ASP A 286 35.71 -20.01 -14.12
N GLN A 287 35.78 -21.26 -14.57
CA GLN A 287 35.05 -21.68 -15.77
C GLN A 287 33.52 -21.70 -15.58
N LEU A 288 33.03 -22.21 -14.43
CA LEU A 288 31.59 -22.24 -14.16
C LEU A 288 31.04 -20.83 -13.93
N GLN A 289 31.78 -19.98 -13.21
CA GLN A 289 31.42 -18.58 -12.97
C GLN A 289 31.44 -17.77 -14.27
N HIS A 290 32.45 -17.96 -15.12
CA HIS A 290 32.51 -17.41 -16.46
C HIS A 290 31.30 -17.85 -17.30
N ASN A 291 30.93 -19.14 -17.27
CA ASN A 291 29.76 -19.63 -17.99
C ASN A 291 28.44 -19.00 -17.48
N TYR A 292 28.29 -18.74 -16.18
CA TYR A 292 27.13 -18.00 -15.66
C TYR A 292 27.11 -16.54 -16.12
N LEU A 293 28.27 -15.86 -16.14
CA LEU A 293 28.40 -14.51 -16.65
C LEU A 293 28.01 -14.46 -18.14
N MET A 294 28.54 -15.37 -18.95
CA MET A 294 28.18 -15.47 -20.36
C MET A 294 26.68 -15.74 -20.54
N LEU A 295 26.07 -16.58 -19.68
CA LEU A 295 24.63 -16.84 -19.74
C LEU A 295 23.82 -15.60 -19.37
N ALA A 296 24.25 -14.85 -18.34
CA ALA A 296 23.64 -13.60 -17.92
C ALA A 296 23.70 -12.53 -19.02
N GLN A 297 24.86 -12.35 -19.65
CA GLN A 297 25.04 -11.42 -20.77
C GLN A 297 24.14 -11.82 -21.96
N VAL A 298 24.18 -13.08 -22.38
CA VAL A 298 23.38 -13.55 -23.53
C VAL A 298 21.87 -13.45 -23.26
N VAL A 299 21.39 -13.76 -22.04
CA VAL A 299 19.96 -13.61 -21.72
C VAL A 299 19.53 -12.15 -21.70
N LEU A 300 20.40 -11.24 -21.26
CA LEU A 300 20.11 -9.81 -21.25
C LEU A 300 20.08 -9.20 -22.66
N LEU A 301 21.02 -9.59 -23.52
CA LEU A 301 21.01 -9.22 -24.95
C LEU A 301 19.76 -9.76 -25.66
N TYR A 302 19.40 -11.01 -25.37
CA TYR A 302 18.17 -11.62 -25.88
C TYR A 302 16.92 -10.87 -25.38
N PHE A 303 16.84 -10.58 -24.08
CA PHE A 303 15.76 -9.81 -23.46
C PHE A 303 15.64 -8.40 -24.06
N ARG A 304 16.75 -7.70 -24.31
CA ARG A 304 16.77 -6.39 -25.00
C ARG A 304 16.03 -6.48 -26.34
N ARG A 305 16.37 -7.48 -27.15
CA ARG A 305 15.77 -7.65 -28.48
C ARG A 305 14.28 -7.98 -28.39
N VAL A 306 13.90 -8.88 -27.49
CA VAL A 306 12.49 -9.25 -27.24
C VAL A 306 11.68 -8.05 -26.74
N ALA A 307 12.20 -7.28 -25.80
CA ALA A 307 11.52 -6.11 -25.25
C ALA A 307 11.35 -4.97 -26.28
N ARG A 308 12.32 -4.81 -27.19
CA ARG A 308 12.21 -3.87 -28.33
C ARG A 308 11.05 -4.26 -29.25
N GLU A 309 10.98 -5.52 -29.67
CA GLU A 309 9.90 -6.00 -30.53
C GLU A 309 8.53 -5.94 -29.85
N GLN A 310 8.46 -6.25 -28.54
CA GLN A 310 7.25 -6.10 -27.73
C GLN A 310 6.71 -4.65 -27.76
N SER A 311 7.59 -3.65 -27.77
CA SER A 311 7.19 -2.24 -27.77
C SER A 311 6.70 -1.73 -29.12
N LEU A 312 7.09 -2.38 -30.23
CA LEU A 312 6.77 -1.95 -31.59
C LEU A 312 5.45 -2.56 -32.11
N ARG A 313 4.95 -3.64 -31.51
CA ARG A 313 3.87 -4.47 -32.06
C ARG A 313 2.74 -4.70 -31.05
N ASP A 314 1.58 -4.09 -31.27
CA ASP A 314 0.39 -4.21 -30.38
C ASP A 314 -0.39 -5.52 -30.58
N ASP A 315 -0.43 -6.10 -31.79
CA ASP A 315 -1.29 -7.26 -32.13
C ASP A 315 -0.72 -8.63 -31.73
N GLU A 316 0.60 -8.73 -31.49
CA GLU A 316 1.30 -9.97 -31.11
C GLU A 316 1.82 -9.95 -29.67
N GLY A 317 1.28 -9.05 -28.84
CA GLY A 317 1.76 -8.79 -27.49
C GLY A 317 1.91 -10.06 -26.63
N SER A 318 1.03 -11.05 -26.78
CA SER A 318 1.05 -12.27 -25.95
C SER A 318 2.32 -13.12 -26.14
N PHE A 319 2.81 -13.27 -27.38
CA PHE A 319 4.02 -14.04 -27.67
C PHE A 319 5.27 -13.37 -27.11
N TRP A 320 5.46 -12.09 -27.43
CA TRP A 320 6.62 -11.32 -26.96
C TRP A 320 6.60 -11.11 -25.44
N THR A 321 5.42 -10.94 -24.83
CA THR A 321 5.30 -10.96 -23.35
C THR A 321 5.71 -12.30 -22.76
N GLY A 322 5.40 -13.42 -23.42
CA GLY A 322 5.80 -14.74 -22.98
C GLY A 322 7.32 -14.89 -22.97
N LEU A 323 7.99 -14.55 -24.09
CA LEU A 323 9.45 -14.59 -24.18
C LEU A 323 10.15 -13.64 -23.20
N ALA A 324 9.58 -12.44 -23.00
CA ALA A 324 10.11 -11.48 -22.03
C ALA A 324 10.01 -12.02 -20.60
N THR A 325 8.89 -12.68 -20.26
CA THR A 325 8.69 -13.31 -18.96
C THR A 325 9.68 -14.44 -18.76
N GLU A 326 9.82 -15.35 -19.73
CA GLU A 326 10.78 -16.45 -19.66
C GLU A 326 12.23 -15.97 -19.54
N SER A 327 12.61 -14.90 -20.25
CA SER A 327 13.95 -14.30 -20.11
C SER A 327 14.21 -13.75 -18.70
N ILE A 328 13.19 -13.16 -18.07
CA ILE A 328 13.26 -12.73 -16.67
C ILE A 328 13.35 -13.94 -15.74
N GLU A 329 12.65 -15.03 -16.04
CA GLU A 329 12.70 -16.26 -15.26
C GLU A 329 14.07 -16.95 -15.32
N ILE A 330 14.74 -16.94 -16.47
CA ILE A 330 16.14 -17.40 -16.62
C ILE A 330 17.06 -16.57 -15.72
N LEU A 331 16.91 -15.25 -15.75
CA LEU A 331 17.74 -14.33 -14.98
C LEU A 331 17.52 -14.51 -13.46
N GLY A 332 16.28 -14.74 -13.04
CA GLY A 332 15.96 -15.09 -11.65
C GLY A 332 16.48 -16.47 -11.23
N ALA A 333 16.48 -17.46 -12.13
CA ALA A 333 17.08 -18.76 -11.87
C ALA A 333 18.61 -18.65 -11.74
N LEU A 334 19.26 -17.85 -12.58
CA LEU A 334 20.69 -17.54 -12.48
C LEU A 334 21.06 -16.87 -11.15
N GLN A 335 20.24 -15.89 -10.70
CA GLN A 335 20.45 -15.21 -9.41
C GLN A 335 20.50 -16.20 -8.23
N GLN A 336 19.69 -17.27 -8.26
CA GLN A 336 19.65 -18.27 -7.19
C GLN A 336 20.83 -19.25 -7.22
N LEU A 337 21.52 -19.38 -8.36
CA LEU A 337 22.61 -20.33 -8.56
C LEU A 337 23.99 -19.71 -8.31
N LEU A 338 24.10 -18.38 -8.37
CA LEU A 338 25.36 -17.68 -8.16
C LEU A 338 25.69 -17.55 -6.67
N SER A 339 26.93 -17.88 -6.31
CA SER A 339 27.50 -17.49 -5.01
C SER A 339 27.48 -15.95 -4.86
N THR A 340 27.41 -15.45 -3.63
CA THR A 340 27.36 -13.99 -3.37
C THR A 340 28.49 -13.22 -4.06
N PRO A 341 29.77 -13.65 -3.99
CA PRO A 341 30.84 -12.93 -4.68
C PRO A 341 30.71 -12.97 -6.20
N GLY A 342 30.34 -14.13 -6.75
CA GLY A 342 30.12 -14.28 -8.19
C GLY A 342 28.95 -13.43 -8.69
N PHE A 343 27.87 -13.35 -7.90
CA PHE A 343 26.73 -12.49 -8.19
C PHE A 343 27.12 -11.01 -8.21
N VAL A 344 27.84 -10.52 -7.19
CA VAL A 344 28.25 -9.10 -7.14
C VAL A 344 29.18 -8.76 -8.32
N ALA A 345 30.11 -9.64 -8.69
CA ALA A 345 30.97 -9.45 -9.85
C ALA A 345 30.15 -9.33 -11.16
N VAL A 346 29.19 -10.23 -11.38
CA VAL A 346 28.28 -10.17 -12.54
C VAL A 346 27.49 -8.87 -12.55
N ILE A 347 26.92 -8.45 -11.41
CA ILE A 347 26.19 -7.17 -11.34
C ILE A 347 27.10 -5.99 -11.66
N SER A 348 28.32 -5.93 -11.09
CA SER A 348 29.27 -4.84 -11.35
C SER A 348 29.59 -4.71 -12.84
N GLU A 349 29.81 -5.82 -13.53
CA GLU A 349 30.04 -5.80 -14.99
C GLU A 349 28.80 -5.33 -15.77
N LEU A 350 27.61 -5.84 -15.42
CA LEU A 350 26.35 -5.44 -16.06
C LEU A 350 25.99 -3.97 -15.84
N LEU A 351 26.46 -3.35 -14.75
CA LEU A 351 26.29 -1.91 -14.52
C LEU A 351 27.15 -1.05 -15.46
N HIS A 352 28.22 -1.59 -16.06
CA HIS A 352 29.07 -0.89 -17.02
C HIS A 352 28.63 -1.09 -18.48
N HIS A 353 27.63 -1.93 -18.74
CA HIS A 353 27.12 -2.18 -20.09
C HIS A 353 26.52 -0.90 -20.70
N ASP A 354 26.74 -0.64 -22.00
CA ASP A 354 26.22 0.55 -22.71
C ASP A 354 24.70 0.74 -22.69
N ASN A 355 23.93 -0.33 -22.45
CA ASN A 355 22.48 -0.26 -22.47
C ASN A 355 21.86 0.07 -21.10
N SER A 356 21.16 1.21 -21.03
CA SER A 356 20.43 1.65 -19.84
C SER A 356 19.41 0.63 -19.28
N LEU A 357 18.73 -0.15 -20.12
CA LEU A 357 17.76 -1.15 -19.66
C LEU A 357 18.43 -2.33 -18.97
N VAL A 358 19.63 -2.71 -19.42
CA VAL A 358 20.44 -3.77 -18.81
C VAL A 358 20.89 -3.32 -17.43
N ARG A 359 21.47 -2.11 -17.32
CA ARG A 359 21.87 -1.52 -16.04
C ARG A 359 20.70 -1.43 -15.06
N LYS A 360 19.51 -1.05 -15.53
CA LYS A 360 18.29 -1.05 -14.71
C LYS A 360 17.96 -2.42 -14.13
N LYS A 361 18.00 -3.46 -14.98
CA LYS A 361 17.68 -4.82 -14.57
C LYS A 361 18.72 -5.38 -13.61
N ALA A 362 20.00 -5.11 -13.84
CA ALA A 362 21.08 -5.45 -12.91
C ALA A 362 20.83 -4.84 -11.51
N MET A 363 20.48 -3.55 -11.42
CA MET A 363 20.13 -2.92 -10.13
C MET A 363 18.87 -3.54 -9.48
N GLN A 364 17.89 -3.99 -10.26
CA GLN A 364 16.69 -4.67 -9.72
C GLN A 364 17.04 -6.03 -9.10
N LEU A 365 17.81 -6.86 -9.80
CA LEU A 365 18.29 -8.15 -9.27
C LEU A 365 19.15 -7.95 -8.02
N PHE A 366 20.03 -6.95 -8.04
CA PHE A 366 20.84 -6.58 -6.89
C PHE A 366 19.99 -6.27 -5.65
N ASN A 367 18.93 -5.48 -5.85
CA ASN A 367 17.99 -5.13 -4.78
C ASN A 367 17.21 -6.34 -4.27
N GLU A 368 16.81 -7.26 -5.15
CA GLU A 368 16.11 -8.49 -4.81
C GLU A 368 17.01 -9.43 -4.00
N ARG A 369 18.22 -9.71 -4.48
CA ARG A 369 19.21 -10.57 -3.80
C ARG A 369 19.54 -10.08 -2.39
N LEU A 370 19.76 -8.77 -2.26
CA LEU A 370 20.07 -8.14 -0.98
C LEU A 370 18.91 -8.24 0.03
N GLN A 371 17.66 -8.21 -0.44
CA GLN A 371 16.49 -8.31 0.43
C GLN A 371 16.19 -9.76 0.84
N GLU A 372 16.49 -10.74 -0.02
CA GLU A 372 16.25 -12.16 0.25
C GLU A 372 17.27 -12.77 1.22
N GLU A 373 18.56 -12.44 1.08
CA GLU A 373 19.65 -13.13 1.79
C GLU A 373 20.33 -12.31 2.88
N ARG A 374 19.78 -11.15 3.24
CA ARG A 374 20.38 -10.22 4.20
C ARG A 374 20.91 -10.89 5.48
N ASP A 375 20.11 -11.77 6.08
CA ASP A 375 20.43 -12.34 7.40
C ASP A 375 21.46 -13.49 7.34
N SER A 376 21.81 -13.96 6.14
CA SER A 376 22.78 -15.04 5.91
C SER A 376 24.16 -14.58 5.45
N LEU A 377 24.35 -13.29 5.20
CA LEU A 377 25.61 -12.75 4.68
C LEU A 377 26.74 -12.78 5.73
N THR A 378 27.94 -13.14 5.30
CA THR A 378 29.16 -12.97 6.09
C THR A 378 29.68 -11.52 6.00
N SER A 379 30.47 -11.08 6.98
CA SER A 379 31.03 -9.71 6.99
C SER A 379 31.90 -9.38 5.75
N GLY A 380 32.51 -10.39 5.13
CA GLY A 380 33.23 -10.21 3.87
C GLY A 380 32.29 -10.00 2.68
N GLU A 381 31.17 -10.72 2.63
CA GLU A 381 30.15 -10.56 1.59
C GLU A 381 29.38 -9.25 1.73
N GLU A 382 29.10 -8.79 2.95
CA GLU A 382 28.49 -7.47 3.21
C GLU A 382 29.33 -6.34 2.61
N LEU A 383 30.67 -6.43 2.72
CA LEU A 383 31.58 -5.45 2.10
C LEU A 383 31.44 -5.43 0.58
N LEU A 384 31.27 -6.57 -0.08
CA LEU A 384 31.05 -6.61 -1.53
C LEU A 384 29.79 -5.82 -1.94
N PHE A 385 28.69 -5.95 -1.18
CA PHE A 385 27.49 -5.15 -1.44
C PHE A 385 27.67 -3.65 -1.14
N VAL A 386 28.46 -3.31 -0.12
CA VAL A 386 28.74 -1.91 0.24
C VAL A 386 29.69 -1.26 -0.77
N ASP A 387 30.62 -2.01 -1.33
CA ASP A 387 31.58 -1.52 -2.32
C ASP A 387 30.88 -1.11 -3.63
N MET A 388 29.75 -1.76 -3.96
CA MET A 388 28.85 -1.37 -5.06
C MET A 388 28.31 0.07 -4.98
N LEU A 389 28.47 0.75 -3.84
CA LEU A 389 28.12 2.17 -3.71
C LEU A 389 28.94 3.06 -4.65
N ASP A 390 30.16 2.66 -5.02
CA ASP A 390 31.02 3.44 -5.91
C ASP A 390 30.46 3.41 -7.36
N GLU A 391 30.04 2.24 -7.84
CA GLU A 391 29.34 2.07 -9.13
C GLU A 391 27.99 2.80 -9.14
N LEU A 392 27.22 2.70 -8.06
CA LEU A 392 25.94 3.41 -7.94
C LEU A 392 26.14 4.94 -7.91
N ASP A 393 27.18 5.44 -7.24
CA ASP A 393 27.49 6.87 -7.23
C ASP A 393 27.85 7.37 -8.64
N ALA A 394 28.61 6.60 -9.42
CA ALA A 394 28.92 6.92 -10.81
C ALA A 394 27.64 7.08 -11.67
N ILE A 395 26.69 6.13 -11.54
CA ILE A 395 25.38 6.19 -12.21
C ILE A 395 24.59 7.43 -11.76
N LEU A 396 24.59 7.74 -10.45
CA LEU A 396 23.88 8.89 -9.89
C LEU A 396 24.46 10.24 -10.32
N GLN A 397 25.78 10.34 -10.54
CA GLN A 397 26.40 11.57 -11.01
C GLN A 397 26.00 11.91 -12.45
N ASN A 398 25.70 10.90 -13.28
CA ASN A 398 25.21 11.03 -14.67
C ASN A 398 25.91 12.14 -15.46
N VAL A 399 27.24 12.15 -15.46
CA VAL A 399 28.07 13.25 -15.97
C VAL A 399 27.83 13.52 -17.46
N ASP A 400 27.55 12.47 -18.22
CA ASP A 400 27.37 12.53 -19.68
C ASP A 400 25.89 12.57 -20.13
N GLY A 401 24.95 12.54 -19.19
CA GLY A 401 23.52 12.46 -19.50
C GLY A 401 23.09 11.12 -20.13
N ALA A 402 23.94 10.10 -20.07
CA ALA A 402 23.71 8.77 -20.63
C ALA A 402 22.61 7.98 -19.88
N GLU A 403 22.30 8.36 -18.63
CA GLU A 403 21.30 7.67 -17.82
C GLU A 403 19.88 8.25 -17.93
N ASN A 404 18.93 7.34 -18.11
CA ASN A 404 17.50 7.65 -18.05
C ASN A 404 17.05 7.92 -16.60
N SER A 405 16.05 8.77 -16.42
CA SER A 405 15.54 9.11 -15.08
C SER A 405 15.06 7.89 -14.28
N VAL A 406 14.59 6.85 -14.96
CA VAL A 406 14.13 5.59 -14.34
C VAL A 406 15.31 4.80 -13.75
N ASN A 407 16.48 4.87 -14.37
CA ASN A 407 17.69 4.23 -13.86
C ASN A 407 18.19 4.95 -12.61
N ILE A 408 18.22 6.28 -12.65
CA ILE A 408 18.59 7.10 -11.49
C ILE A 408 17.64 6.83 -10.31
N GLN A 409 16.33 6.68 -10.56
CA GLN A 409 15.38 6.25 -9.52
C GLN A 409 15.72 4.87 -8.94
N THR A 410 16.10 3.92 -9.79
CA THR A 410 16.47 2.56 -9.37
C THR A 410 17.78 2.57 -8.57
N ALA A 411 18.76 3.38 -8.98
CA ALA A 411 20.02 3.58 -8.25
C ALA A 411 19.79 4.21 -6.86
N LEU A 412 18.94 5.24 -6.77
CA LEU A 412 18.56 5.83 -5.48
C LEU A 412 17.84 4.82 -4.57
N LEU A 413 17.01 3.93 -5.13
CA LEU A 413 16.39 2.84 -4.40
C LEU A 413 17.44 1.81 -3.91
N SER A 414 18.43 1.48 -4.74
CA SER A 414 19.54 0.61 -4.34
C SER A 414 20.35 1.22 -3.18
N VAL A 415 20.67 2.51 -3.26
CA VAL A 415 21.32 3.24 -2.16
C VAL A 415 20.44 3.27 -0.91
N ASP A 416 19.12 3.45 -1.04
CA ASP A 416 18.17 3.35 0.08
C ASP A 416 18.21 1.97 0.75
N ILE A 417 18.11 0.88 -0.01
CA ILE A 417 18.13 -0.49 0.52
C ILE A 417 19.46 -0.77 1.23
N LEU A 418 20.59 -0.41 0.59
CA LEU A 418 21.92 -0.52 1.19
C LEU A 418 22.01 0.28 2.50
N ALA A 419 21.50 1.51 2.52
CA ALA A 419 21.53 2.35 3.72
C ALA A 419 20.69 1.75 4.85
N ARG A 420 19.54 1.18 4.54
CA ARG A 420 18.67 0.54 5.53
C ARG A 420 19.31 -0.67 6.21
N ASN A 421 20.19 -1.38 5.51
CA ASN A 421 20.80 -2.62 5.97
C ASN A 421 22.21 -2.42 6.56
N PHE A 422 23.07 -1.63 5.92
CA PHE A 422 24.52 -1.61 6.22
C PHE A 422 25.08 -0.26 6.68
N ALA A 423 24.33 0.84 6.58
CA ALA A 423 24.92 2.15 6.87
C ALA A 423 25.36 2.34 8.33
N ALA A 424 24.74 1.64 9.29
CA ALA A 424 25.13 1.76 10.70
C ALA A 424 26.56 1.25 10.95
N GLU A 425 26.97 0.19 10.24
CA GLU A 425 28.28 -0.44 10.39
C GLU A 425 29.32 0.19 9.45
N HIS A 426 28.89 0.66 8.26
CA HIS A 426 29.76 1.20 7.22
C HIS A 426 29.56 2.72 6.98
N ALA A 427 29.36 3.50 8.04
CA ALA A 427 29.06 4.93 7.98
C ALA A 427 29.98 5.78 7.07
N LYS A 428 31.28 5.46 7.01
CA LYS A 428 32.25 6.20 6.18
C LYS A 428 31.98 6.08 4.68
N ARG A 429 31.51 4.92 4.22
CA ARG A 429 31.18 4.67 2.81
C ARG A 429 29.99 5.52 2.39
N PHE A 430 28.93 5.53 3.20
CA PHE A 430 27.75 6.37 2.96
C PHE A 430 28.03 7.87 3.07
N GLN A 431 29.05 8.28 3.83
CA GLN A 431 29.50 9.68 3.87
C GLN A 431 30.00 10.16 2.50
N LEU A 432 30.58 9.29 1.67
CA LEU A 432 31.12 9.64 0.35
C LEU A 432 30.01 9.85 -0.69
N VAL A 433 28.94 9.06 -0.64
CA VAL A 433 27.78 9.14 -1.56
C VAL A 433 26.78 10.23 -1.16
N LEU A 434 26.76 10.62 0.12
CA LEU A 434 25.83 11.60 0.68
C LEU A 434 25.77 12.94 -0.11
N PRO A 435 26.88 13.56 -0.55
CA PRO A 435 26.84 14.77 -1.37
C PRO A 435 26.08 14.60 -2.70
N THR A 436 26.18 13.42 -3.33
CA THR A 436 25.46 13.10 -4.57
C THR A 436 23.97 12.96 -4.33
N VAL A 437 23.55 12.24 -3.28
CA VAL A 437 22.13 12.15 -2.87
C VAL A 437 21.56 13.53 -2.58
N VAL A 438 22.34 14.40 -1.94
CA VAL A 438 21.92 15.76 -1.58
C VAL A 438 21.69 16.67 -2.80
N LYS A 439 22.27 16.36 -3.98
CA LYS A 439 21.96 17.09 -5.22
C LYS A 439 20.51 16.91 -5.63
N PHE A 440 19.93 15.72 -5.41
CA PHE A 440 18.55 15.42 -5.80
C PHE A 440 17.50 16.05 -4.88
N VAL A 441 17.85 16.34 -3.62
CA VAL A 441 16.93 16.99 -2.66
C VAL A 441 16.99 18.52 -2.70
N ASP A 442 18.00 19.11 -3.33
CA ASP A 442 18.15 20.56 -3.49
C ASP A 442 17.53 21.04 -4.82
N LEU A 443 16.24 20.73 -5.00
CA LEU A 443 15.46 21.08 -6.19
C LEU A 443 14.46 22.21 -5.91
N ASP A 444 14.28 23.10 -6.89
CA ASP A 444 13.17 24.07 -6.89
C ASP A 444 11.91 23.41 -7.46
N VAL A 445 11.04 22.96 -6.56
CA VAL A 445 9.82 22.18 -6.85
C VAL A 445 8.89 22.92 -7.83
N ALA A 446 8.85 24.26 -7.79
CA ALA A 446 7.94 25.05 -8.64
C ALA A 446 8.34 25.06 -10.13
N LYS A 447 9.61 24.76 -10.46
CA LYS A 447 10.14 24.77 -11.84
C LYS A 447 10.51 23.38 -12.34
N ALA A 448 10.31 22.35 -11.51
CA ALA A 448 10.73 21.00 -11.79
C ALA A 448 9.80 20.29 -12.80
N SER A 449 10.38 19.45 -13.65
CA SER A 449 9.60 18.49 -14.44
C SER A 449 8.99 17.40 -13.55
N PRO A 450 7.91 16.72 -13.97
CA PRO A 450 7.36 15.58 -13.22
C PRO A 450 8.41 14.50 -12.92
N THR A 451 9.32 14.22 -13.86
CA THR A 451 10.42 13.26 -13.67
C THR A 451 11.40 13.70 -12.60
N ALA A 452 11.74 14.99 -12.54
CA ALA A 452 12.60 15.55 -11.51
C ALA A 452 11.95 15.52 -10.11
N LEU A 453 10.62 15.67 -10.03
CA LEU A 453 9.87 15.53 -8.77
C LEU A 453 9.90 14.10 -8.22
N HIS A 454 9.85 13.09 -9.09
CA HIS A 454 10.03 11.70 -8.67
C HIS A 454 11.43 11.45 -8.10
N LEU A 455 12.47 11.93 -8.79
CA LEU A 455 13.84 11.85 -8.31
C LEU A 455 14.04 12.58 -6.97
N PHE A 456 13.39 13.73 -6.80
CA PHE A 456 13.37 14.47 -5.54
C PHE A 456 12.78 13.63 -4.41
N GLY A 457 11.64 12.97 -4.64
CA GLY A 457 11.04 12.03 -3.66
C GLY A 457 11.97 10.87 -3.30
N CYS A 458 12.55 10.19 -4.28
CA CYS A 458 13.49 9.08 -4.06
C CYS A 458 14.78 9.54 -3.34
N GLY A 459 15.26 10.75 -3.65
CA GLY A 459 16.39 11.38 -2.97
C GLY A 459 16.11 11.62 -1.49
N PHE A 460 14.88 12.01 -1.14
CA PHE A 460 14.48 12.14 0.26
C PHE A 460 14.40 10.81 0.99
N VAL A 461 13.85 9.76 0.37
CA VAL A 461 13.76 8.42 0.97
C VAL A 461 15.16 7.89 1.27
N SER A 462 16.06 7.91 0.29
CA SER A 462 17.47 7.49 0.48
C SER A 462 18.18 8.32 1.55
N LEU A 463 18.04 9.65 1.54
CA LEU A 463 18.61 10.52 2.57
C LEU A 463 18.06 10.19 3.97
N SER A 464 16.77 9.91 4.08
CA SER A 464 16.13 9.56 5.35
C SER A 464 16.61 8.21 5.87
N SER A 465 16.82 7.21 5.01
CA SER A 465 17.41 5.92 5.39
C SER A 465 18.85 6.04 5.86
N ILE A 466 19.67 6.89 5.20
CA ILE A 466 21.02 7.22 5.69
C ILE A 466 20.93 7.90 7.06
N CYS A 467 20.01 8.86 7.24
CA CYS A 467 19.79 9.52 8.53
C CYS A 467 19.36 8.56 9.63
N ARG A 468 18.56 7.53 9.30
CA ARG A 468 18.10 6.51 10.23
C ARG A 468 19.24 5.69 10.82
N ALA A 469 20.23 5.37 9.98
CA ALA A 469 21.40 4.59 10.38
C ALA A 469 22.52 5.47 10.95
N VAL A 470 22.75 6.64 10.37
CA VAL A 470 23.90 7.51 10.67
C VAL A 470 23.50 8.99 10.77
N GLY A 471 22.60 9.29 11.69
CA GLY A 471 22.10 10.65 11.94
C GLY A 471 23.17 11.76 12.00
N PRO A 472 24.27 11.61 12.77
CA PRO A 472 25.28 12.67 12.95
C PRO A 472 25.91 13.20 11.65
N LEU A 473 25.99 12.38 10.60
CA LEU A 473 26.52 12.79 9.30
C LEU A 473 25.56 13.72 8.54
N VAL A 474 24.26 13.59 8.77
CA VAL A 474 23.21 14.34 8.07
C VAL A 474 22.93 15.69 8.74
N PHE A 475 23.22 15.85 10.04
CA PHE A 475 22.89 17.06 10.82
C PHE A 475 23.41 18.36 10.22
N PRO A 476 24.68 18.46 9.75
CA PRO A 476 25.18 19.71 9.16
C PRO A 476 24.43 20.16 7.90
N LEU A 477 23.73 19.22 7.25
CA LEU A 477 23.00 19.44 5.99
C LEU A 477 21.52 19.78 6.22
N LEU A 478 21.01 19.65 7.44
CA LEU A 478 19.61 19.88 7.80
C LEU A 478 19.07 21.24 7.32
N PRO A 479 19.78 22.38 7.48
CA PRO A 479 19.30 23.68 7.00
C PRO A 479 19.13 23.76 5.48
N LYS A 480 19.84 22.90 4.72
CA LYS A 480 19.80 22.88 3.26
C LYS A 480 18.57 22.12 2.74
N PHE A 481 18.31 20.92 3.26
CA PHE A 481 17.25 20.06 2.71
C PHE A 481 15.89 20.20 3.42
N PHE A 482 15.85 20.53 4.71
CA PHE A 482 14.60 20.48 5.46
C PHE A 482 13.57 21.52 5.00
N PRO A 483 13.95 22.77 4.64
CA PRO A 483 13.02 23.70 4.01
C PRO A 483 12.48 23.17 2.68
N ARG A 484 13.32 22.50 1.87
CA ARG A 484 12.93 21.90 0.59
C ARG A 484 11.88 20.80 0.78
N LEU A 485 12.07 19.95 1.78
CA LEU A 485 11.12 18.89 2.17
C LEU A 485 9.73 19.48 2.42
N LEU A 486 9.65 20.51 3.27
CA LEU A 486 8.38 21.14 3.63
C LEU A 486 7.72 21.84 2.43
N THR A 487 8.50 22.56 1.62
CA THR A 487 7.96 23.16 0.38
C THR A 487 7.48 22.11 -0.62
N GLY A 488 8.11 20.93 -0.67
CA GLY A 488 7.67 19.81 -1.50
C GLY A 488 6.35 19.22 -1.03
N ILE A 489 6.19 19.02 0.28
CA ILE A 489 4.91 18.56 0.87
C ILE A 489 3.81 19.58 0.59
N GLU A 490 4.05 20.87 0.82
CA GLU A 490 3.07 21.93 0.55
C GLU A 490 2.68 21.97 -0.94
N PHE A 491 3.66 21.89 -1.85
CA PHE A 491 3.41 21.88 -3.30
C PHE A 491 2.56 20.69 -3.73
N CYS A 492 2.93 19.46 -3.31
CA CYS A 492 2.19 18.25 -3.64
C CYS A 492 0.79 18.21 -2.99
N SER A 493 0.61 18.89 -1.86
CA SER A 493 -0.68 18.97 -1.15
C SER A 493 -1.63 20.02 -1.75
N ALA A 494 -1.09 21.07 -2.39
CA ALA A 494 -1.84 22.19 -2.95
C ALA A 494 -2.37 21.94 -4.37
N THR A 495 -1.70 21.10 -5.17
CA THR A 495 -2.10 20.83 -6.56
C THR A 495 -3.38 20.02 -6.72
N GLY A 496 -4.01 19.59 -5.63
CA GLY A 496 -5.29 18.87 -5.63
C GLY A 496 -5.13 17.46 -6.19
N GLY A 497 -5.87 16.49 -5.65
CA GLY A 497 -5.89 15.09 -6.11
C GLY A 497 -6.37 14.85 -7.55
N HIS A 498 -6.36 15.88 -8.42
CA HIS A 498 -6.72 15.84 -9.84
C HIS A 498 -5.49 15.84 -10.78
N GLY A 499 -4.27 15.93 -10.27
CA GLY A 499 -3.04 15.80 -11.06
C GLY A 499 -2.45 14.39 -11.00
N VAL A 500 -2.20 13.80 -12.19
CA VAL A 500 -1.32 12.65 -12.54
C VAL A 500 -0.83 11.82 -11.34
N GLY A 501 -1.13 10.51 -11.31
CA GLY A 501 -0.80 9.57 -10.21
C GLY A 501 0.64 9.60 -9.66
N GLY A 502 1.58 10.25 -10.35
CA GLY A 502 2.93 10.53 -9.88
C GLY A 502 3.06 11.53 -8.72
N MET A 503 2.22 12.56 -8.60
CA MET A 503 2.38 13.54 -7.50
C MET A 503 2.09 12.95 -6.11
N LYS A 504 1.14 12.01 -6.04
CA LYS A 504 0.79 11.34 -4.79
C LYS A 504 1.91 10.41 -4.30
N THR A 505 2.59 9.70 -5.21
CA THR A 505 3.72 8.85 -4.84
C THR A 505 4.90 9.68 -4.36
N VAL A 506 5.15 10.86 -4.96
CA VAL A 506 6.13 11.82 -4.44
C VAL A 506 5.75 12.28 -3.04
N LEU A 507 4.50 12.68 -2.80
CA LEU A 507 4.02 13.08 -1.47
C LEU A 507 4.24 11.98 -0.42
N GLN A 508 3.96 10.73 -0.77
CA GLN A 508 4.20 9.58 0.12
C GLN A 508 5.68 9.41 0.45
N CYS A 509 6.58 9.56 -0.52
CA CYS A 509 8.02 9.55 -0.29
C CYS A 509 8.44 10.64 0.69
N LEU A 510 7.96 11.87 0.50
CA LEU A 510 8.28 13.01 1.37
C LEU A 510 7.76 12.83 2.80
N LEU A 511 6.54 12.31 2.96
CA LEU A 511 5.97 12.03 4.28
C LEU A 511 6.70 10.88 4.99
N ALA A 512 7.07 9.82 4.28
CA ALA A 512 7.88 8.74 4.83
C ALA A 512 9.25 9.25 5.32
N SER A 513 9.88 10.15 4.57
CA SER A 513 11.12 10.80 5.01
C SER A 513 10.91 11.71 6.24
N LEU A 514 9.82 12.48 6.27
CA LEU A 514 9.47 13.31 7.42
C LEU A 514 9.24 12.47 8.67
N GLU A 515 8.58 11.31 8.54
CA GLU A 515 8.37 10.37 9.64
C GLU A 515 9.71 9.96 10.27
N VAL A 516 10.67 9.53 9.44
CA VAL A 516 12.03 9.16 9.90
C VAL A 516 12.74 10.34 10.57
N PHE A 517 12.63 11.56 10.02
CA PHE A 517 13.25 12.72 10.65
C PHE A 517 12.62 13.08 11.99
N THR A 518 11.29 12.97 12.12
CA THR A 518 10.59 13.22 13.39
C THR A 518 10.90 12.19 14.46
N ASP A 519 11.21 10.95 14.09
CA ASP A 519 11.66 9.89 15.00
C ASP A 519 13.14 10.05 15.38
N LYS A 520 14.03 10.22 14.39
CA LYS A 520 15.49 10.11 14.59
C LYS A 520 16.20 11.40 14.96
N ILE A 521 15.68 12.56 14.55
CA ILE A 521 16.32 13.87 14.82
C ILE A 521 15.41 14.93 15.49
N PRO A 522 14.49 14.57 16.39
CA PRO A 522 13.44 15.46 16.92
C PRO A 522 14.00 16.70 17.63
N GLN A 523 15.12 16.56 18.34
CA GLN A 523 15.76 17.66 19.10
C GLN A 523 16.27 18.80 18.20
N PHE A 524 16.56 18.52 16.92
CA PHE A 524 17.06 19.51 15.96
C PHE A 524 15.94 20.15 15.13
N LEU A 525 14.70 19.66 15.28
CA LEU A 525 13.55 20.14 14.51
C LEU A 525 12.92 21.41 15.10
N ALA A 526 13.34 21.86 16.28
CA ALA A 526 12.77 23.02 16.98
C ALA A 526 12.52 24.26 16.09
N PRO A 527 13.44 24.68 15.20
CA PRO A 527 13.22 25.84 14.32
C PRO A 527 12.14 25.59 13.25
N TYR A 528 11.90 24.33 12.91
CA TYR A 528 10.99 23.91 11.84
C TYR A 528 9.63 23.42 12.37
N LEU A 529 9.49 23.14 13.66
CA LEU A 529 8.24 22.66 14.29
C LEU A 529 6.99 23.44 13.86
N PRO A 530 6.99 24.79 13.81
CA PRO A 530 5.82 25.53 13.34
C PRO A 530 5.47 25.20 11.88
N ALA A 531 6.46 25.05 11.01
CA ALA A 531 6.24 24.76 9.60
C ALA A 531 5.82 23.29 9.39
N ILE A 532 6.40 22.35 10.14
CA ILE A 532 5.98 20.93 10.14
C ILE A 532 4.51 20.82 10.53
N LEU A 533 4.09 21.44 11.65
CA LEU A 533 2.70 21.38 12.10
C LEU A 533 1.73 22.03 11.11
N ARG A 534 2.10 23.15 10.47
CA ARG A 534 1.28 23.75 9.41
C ARG A 534 1.11 22.83 8.21
N ALA A 535 2.20 22.21 7.76
CA ALA A 535 2.15 21.25 6.65
C ALA A 535 1.25 20.05 6.99
N LEU A 536 1.46 19.40 8.15
CA LEU A 536 0.70 18.22 8.57
C LEU A 536 -0.79 18.51 8.85
N LEU A 537 -1.14 19.75 9.22
CA LEU A 537 -2.53 20.17 9.43
C LEU A 537 -3.23 20.64 8.14
N THR A 538 -2.62 20.47 6.96
CA THR A 538 -3.21 20.84 5.68
C THR A 538 -4.42 19.94 5.36
N PRO A 539 -5.61 20.50 5.01
CA PRO A 539 -6.84 19.72 4.83
C PRO A 539 -6.74 18.57 3.82
N SER A 540 -5.97 18.74 2.74
CA SER A 540 -5.80 17.70 1.71
C SER A 540 -5.08 16.44 2.22
N LEU A 541 -4.24 16.57 3.25
CA LEU A 541 -3.56 15.44 3.91
C LEU A 541 -4.46 14.73 4.93
N LEU A 542 -5.45 15.44 5.47
CA LEU A 542 -6.34 14.96 6.53
C LEU A 542 -7.62 14.29 6.03
N SER A 543 -7.75 14.13 4.71
CA SER A 543 -8.91 13.49 4.09
C SER A 543 -9.03 12.03 4.52
N THR A 544 -10.20 11.66 5.02
CA THR A 544 -10.56 10.29 5.43
C THR A 544 -10.98 9.39 4.26
N ALA A 545 -10.82 9.84 3.02
CA ALA A 545 -11.10 9.04 1.85
C ALA A 545 -10.18 7.80 1.80
N PRO A 546 -10.66 6.62 1.34
CA PRO A 546 -9.87 5.39 1.33
C PRO A 546 -8.61 5.52 0.45
N THR A 547 -8.65 6.36 -0.58
CA THR A 547 -7.50 6.68 -1.40
C THR A 547 -6.37 7.32 -0.59
N ASN A 548 -6.67 8.08 0.46
CA ASN A 548 -5.67 8.80 1.26
C ASN A 548 -5.27 8.09 2.56
N ALA A 549 -5.71 6.85 2.79
CA ALA A 549 -5.43 6.11 4.03
C ALA A 549 -3.93 6.01 4.37
N GLN A 550 -3.07 5.71 3.39
CA GLN A 550 -1.61 5.65 3.60
C GLN A 550 -0.99 7.02 3.92
N VAL A 551 -1.50 8.09 3.28
CA VAL A 551 -1.06 9.47 3.54
C VAL A 551 -1.42 9.86 4.97
N LEU A 552 -2.67 9.60 5.36
CA LEU A 552 -3.16 9.89 6.70
C LEU A 552 -2.38 9.11 7.78
N LEU A 553 -2.08 7.83 7.54
CA LEU A 553 -1.25 7.03 8.43
C LEU A 553 0.14 7.65 8.64
N SER A 554 0.78 8.10 7.55
CA SER A 554 2.11 8.75 7.62
C SER A 554 2.05 10.06 8.42
N VAL A 555 0.99 10.85 8.24
CA VAL A 555 0.73 12.06 9.02
C VAL A 555 0.56 11.75 10.50
N ASP A 556 -0.19 10.69 10.82
CA ASP A 556 -0.44 10.24 12.19
C ASP A 556 0.85 9.78 12.87
N CYS A 557 1.70 9.01 12.17
CA CYS A 557 3.03 8.63 12.65
C CYS A 557 3.90 9.86 12.92
N CYS A 558 3.96 10.83 11.99
CA CYS A 558 4.73 12.07 12.18
C CYS A 558 4.27 12.84 13.42
N LEU A 559 2.95 13.03 13.59
CA LEU A 559 2.39 13.75 14.74
C LEU A 559 2.66 13.01 16.06
N LEU A 560 2.55 11.69 16.06
CA LEU A 560 2.85 10.86 17.23
C LEU A 560 4.34 10.93 17.61
N ASN A 561 5.24 10.87 16.63
CA ASN A 561 6.68 11.02 16.85
C ASN A 561 7.01 12.38 17.47
N LEU A 562 6.37 13.46 16.99
CA LEU A 562 6.53 14.79 17.59
C LEU A 562 6.06 14.81 19.05
N CYS A 563 4.92 14.19 19.37
CA CYS A 563 4.42 14.08 20.74
C CYS A 563 5.35 13.28 21.66
N ASN A 564 5.94 12.19 21.15
CA ASN A 564 6.77 11.27 21.94
C ASN A 564 8.20 11.75 22.15
N HIS A 565 8.78 12.46 21.18
CA HIS A 565 10.21 12.75 21.19
C HIS A 565 10.57 14.25 21.33
N VAL A 566 9.63 15.18 21.14
CA VAL A 566 9.88 16.61 21.34
C VAL A 566 9.47 17.03 22.74
N GLU A 567 10.35 17.77 23.44
CA GLU A 567 10.04 18.29 24.77
C GLU A 567 8.80 19.21 24.76
N LEU A 568 7.90 19.01 25.73
CA LEU A 568 6.66 19.79 25.87
C LEU A 568 6.89 21.31 25.92
N ARG A 569 8.02 21.75 26.46
CA ARG A 569 8.40 23.17 26.50
C ARG A 569 8.51 23.79 25.11
N GLN A 570 8.96 23.02 24.12
CA GLN A 570 9.10 23.45 22.73
C GLN A 570 7.84 23.16 21.91
N LEU A 571 7.22 21.99 22.15
CA LEU A 571 6.04 21.53 21.41
C LEU A 571 4.79 22.34 21.71
N LEU A 572 4.47 22.62 22.99
CA LEU A 572 3.19 23.26 23.35
C LEU A 572 3.03 24.67 22.77
N PRO A 573 4.05 25.58 22.81
CA PRO A 573 3.92 26.89 22.16
C PRO A 573 3.65 26.79 20.65
N THR A 574 4.29 25.83 19.96
CA THR A 574 4.08 25.64 18.52
C THR A 574 2.73 25.01 18.21
N LEU A 575 2.29 24.04 19.01
CA LEU A 575 1.01 23.36 18.87
C LEU A 575 -0.15 24.33 19.12
N PHE A 576 -0.13 25.07 20.23
CA PHE A 576 -1.14 26.08 20.52
C PHE A 576 -1.12 27.24 19.53
N GLY A 577 0.07 27.62 19.04
CA GLY A 577 0.23 28.63 18.00
C GLY A 577 -0.30 28.20 16.62
N ALA A 578 -0.43 26.89 16.37
CA ALA A 578 -0.98 26.37 15.12
C ALA A 578 -2.51 26.53 15.02
N TYR A 579 -3.21 26.83 16.13
CA TYR A 579 -4.66 26.98 16.14
C TYR A 579 -5.18 28.07 15.18
N ASP A 580 -4.55 29.25 15.16
CA ASP A 580 -4.97 30.31 14.24
C ASP A 580 -4.73 29.92 12.76
N HIS A 581 -3.68 29.16 12.49
CA HIS A 581 -3.42 28.63 11.16
C HIS A 581 -4.47 27.59 10.75
N ALA A 582 -4.77 26.62 11.63
CA ALA A 582 -5.81 25.62 11.38
C ALA A 582 -7.17 26.28 11.09
N LEU A 583 -7.51 27.34 11.82
CA LEU A 583 -8.70 28.15 11.57
C LEU A 583 -8.65 28.90 10.24
N SER A 584 -7.48 29.38 9.81
CA SER A 584 -7.32 30.11 8.54
C SER A 584 -7.52 29.24 7.30
N GLN A 585 -7.38 27.91 7.42
CA GLN A 585 -7.55 26.93 6.34
C GLN A 585 -9.04 26.71 5.96
N GLY A 586 -9.99 27.12 6.81
CA GLY A 586 -11.43 26.98 6.54
C GLY A 586 -11.96 25.54 6.50
N SER A 587 -11.20 24.59 7.07
CA SER A 587 -11.56 23.18 7.16
C SER A 587 -11.62 22.74 8.61
N ASP A 588 -12.76 22.15 8.99
CA ASP A 588 -12.97 21.64 10.35
C ASP A 588 -12.00 20.51 10.71
N ALA A 589 -11.59 19.72 9.70
CA ALA A 589 -10.65 18.60 9.87
C ALA A 589 -9.29 19.03 10.44
N SER A 590 -8.79 20.21 10.05
CA SER A 590 -7.53 20.74 10.57
C SER A 590 -7.64 21.11 12.05
N VAL A 591 -8.78 21.64 12.47
CA VAL A 591 -9.02 22.03 13.86
C VAL A 591 -9.26 20.80 14.72
N THR A 592 -10.11 19.87 14.29
CA THR A 592 -10.35 18.62 15.02
C THR A 592 -9.08 17.78 15.13
N ARG A 593 -8.26 17.72 14.06
CA ARG A 593 -6.96 17.05 14.11
C ARG A 593 -6.01 17.70 15.12
N LEU A 594 -5.95 19.03 15.18
CA LEU A 594 -5.14 19.73 16.18
C LEU A 594 -5.55 19.32 17.61
N PHE A 595 -6.86 19.28 17.90
CA PHE A 595 -7.35 18.86 19.21
C PHE A 595 -7.13 17.38 19.50
N SER A 596 -7.21 16.52 18.49
CA SER A 596 -6.80 15.11 18.60
C SER A 596 -5.33 14.98 19.03
N VAL A 597 -4.42 15.75 18.44
CA VAL A 597 -3.00 15.78 18.85
C VAL A 597 -2.82 16.32 20.27
N VAL A 598 -3.55 17.37 20.64
CA VAL A 598 -3.54 17.89 22.03
C VAL A 598 -4.05 16.82 23.00
N SER A 599 -5.09 16.07 22.65
CA SER A 599 -5.61 14.95 23.44
C SER A 599 -4.58 13.83 23.63
N THR A 600 -3.77 13.51 22.62
CA THR A 600 -2.63 12.58 22.74
C THR A 600 -1.56 13.11 23.69
N VAL A 601 -1.24 14.41 23.64
CA VAL A 601 -0.31 15.00 24.62
C VAL A 601 -0.89 14.90 26.03
N VAL A 602 -2.19 15.19 26.19
CA VAL A 602 -2.89 15.13 27.49
C VAL A 602 -2.94 13.72 28.07
N SER A 603 -3.07 12.66 27.25
CA SER A 603 -3.05 11.28 27.76
C SER A 603 -1.72 10.91 28.42
N GLU A 604 -0.61 11.39 27.88
CA GLU A 604 0.76 11.12 28.35
C GLU A 604 1.25 12.10 29.43
N LEU A 605 0.48 13.14 29.78
CA LEU A 605 0.88 14.09 30.82
C LEU A 605 1.02 13.40 32.19
N ASP A 606 2.23 13.50 32.76
CA ASP A 606 2.53 13.12 34.13
C ASP A 606 2.22 14.25 35.12
N SER A 607 2.25 13.94 36.42
CA SER A 607 1.89 14.92 37.46
C SER A 607 2.82 16.14 37.52
N THR A 608 4.08 15.99 37.08
CA THR A 608 5.08 17.07 37.11
C THR A 608 4.90 18.03 35.93
N ALA A 609 4.82 17.51 34.71
CA ALA A 609 4.56 18.30 33.50
C ALA A 609 3.20 18.98 33.56
N LEU A 610 2.18 18.30 34.10
CA LEU A 610 0.85 18.88 34.31
C LEU A 610 0.93 20.16 35.15
N ARG A 611 1.66 20.13 36.28
CA ARG A 611 1.82 21.31 37.16
C ARG A 611 2.57 22.43 36.46
N GLN A 612 3.60 22.09 35.69
CA GLN A 612 4.43 23.06 34.98
C GLN A 612 3.67 23.76 33.84
N HIS A 613 2.85 23.02 33.10
CA HIS A 613 2.20 23.49 31.87
C HIS A 613 0.72 23.87 32.03
N LEU A 614 0.10 23.64 33.20
CA LEU A 614 -1.30 23.99 33.49
C LEU A 614 -1.69 25.42 33.05
N PRO A 615 -0.90 26.49 33.30
CA PRO A 615 -1.28 27.84 32.86
C PRO A 615 -1.37 27.99 31.33
N ALA A 616 -0.53 27.27 30.58
CA ALA A 616 -0.53 27.31 29.12
C ALA A 616 -1.76 26.60 28.55
N PHE A 617 -2.08 25.39 29.04
CA PHE A 617 -3.30 24.68 28.69
C PHE A 617 -4.56 25.49 29.05
N ALA A 618 -4.62 26.04 30.26
CA ALA A 618 -5.77 26.85 30.70
C ALA A 618 -6.01 28.05 29.76
N ARG A 619 -4.95 28.77 29.35
CA ARG A 619 -5.06 29.88 28.41
C ARG A 619 -5.50 29.41 27.02
N PHE A 620 -4.95 28.30 26.55
CA PHE A 620 -5.28 27.73 25.26
C PHE A 620 -6.76 27.31 25.19
N PHE A 621 -7.24 26.53 26.16
CA PHE A 621 -8.63 26.10 26.21
C PHE A 621 -9.61 27.26 26.35
N VAL A 622 -9.34 28.27 27.19
CA VAL A 622 -10.21 29.46 27.27
C VAL A 622 -10.27 30.22 25.94
N THR A 623 -9.17 30.22 25.17
CA THR A 623 -9.17 30.82 23.82
C THR A 623 -10.02 29.99 22.85
N ALA A 624 -9.89 28.67 22.88
CA ALA A 624 -10.63 27.75 22.03
C ALA A 624 -12.14 27.70 22.34
N LEU A 625 -12.53 27.81 23.61
CA LEU A 625 -13.94 27.86 24.04
C LEU A 625 -14.69 29.08 23.48
N ASP A 626 -13.98 30.14 23.10
CA ASP A 626 -14.59 31.35 22.51
C ASP A 626 -14.83 31.21 20.97
N ALA A 627 -14.67 30.00 20.41
CA ALA A 627 -14.79 29.73 18.97
C ALA A 627 -16.14 30.18 18.39
N ARG A 628 -17.26 29.92 19.08
CA ARG A 628 -18.60 30.36 18.65
C ARG A 628 -18.73 31.88 18.48
N ARG A 629 -17.95 32.65 19.22
CA ARG A 629 -17.97 34.12 19.19
C ARG A 629 -16.96 34.68 18.21
N VAL A 630 -15.75 34.13 18.18
CA VAL A 630 -14.60 34.71 17.46
C VAL A 630 -14.37 34.04 16.10
N HIS A 631 -14.70 32.76 15.98
CA HIS A 631 -14.26 31.90 14.88
C HIS A 631 -15.40 31.22 14.11
N ALA A 632 -16.66 31.50 14.45
CA ALA A 632 -17.82 30.90 13.79
C ALA A 632 -17.84 31.10 12.26
N ALA A 633 -17.32 32.21 11.74
CA ALA A 633 -17.24 32.46 10.30
C ALA A 633 -16.15 31.66 9.57
N LYS A 634 -15.24 31.03 10.31
CA LYS A 634 -14.11 30.23 9.78
C LYS A 634 -14.37 28.72 9.81
N LEU A 635 -15.49 28.28 10.38
CA LEU A 635 -15.83 26.88 10.61
C LEU A 635 -17.11 26.52 9.84
N GLN A 636 -17.18 25.29 9.31
CA GLN A 636 -18.36 24.83 8.57
C GLN A 636 -19.37 24.20 9.54
N ASP A 637 -18.92 23.25 10.35
CA ASP A 637 -19.66 22.65 11.46
C ASP A 637 -19.05 23.09 12.80
N LEU A 638 -19.53 24.23 13.28
CA LEU A 638 -19.11 24.78 14.57
C LEU A 638 -19.42 23.84 15.75
N ASP A 639 -20.56 23.15 15.73
CA ASP A 639 -20.99 22.33 16.86
C ASP A 639 -20.10 21.08 17.00
N ALA A 640 -19.76 20.41 15.89
CA ALA A 640 -18.84 19.28 15.90
C ALA A 640 -17.43 19.66 16.38
N VAL A 641 -16.91 20.82 15.92
CA VAL A 641 -15.60 21.32 16.36
C VAL A 641 -15.63 21.69 17.84
N GLU A 642 -16.69 22.35 18.30
CA GLU A 642 -16.86 22.71 19.70
C GLU A 642 -16.93 21.47 20.60
N ASP A 643 -17.61 20.41 20.17
CA ASP A 643 -17.68 19.15 20.92
C ASP A 643 -16.31 18.47 21.03
N GLU A 644 -15.48 18.47 19.98
CA GLU A 644 -14.10 17.95 20.02
C GLU A 644 -13.21 18.76 21.00
N VAL A 645 -13.33 20.09 20.97
CA VAL A 645 -12.63 20.98 21.92
C VAL A 645 -13.03 20.66 23.36
N LEU A 646 -14.33 20.43 23.59
CA LEU A 646 -14.87 20.12 24.90
C LEU A 646 -14.43 18.74 25.39
N GLU A 647 -14.42 17.70 24.54
CA GLU A 647 -13.92 16.37 24.92
C GLU A 647 -12.43 16.42 25.30
N CYS A 648 -11.61 17.15 24.52
CA CYS A 648 -10.20 17.37 24.84
C CYS A 648 -10.01 18.08 26.20
N LEU A 649 -10.80 19.13 26.47
CA LEU A 649 -10.77 19.84 27.75
C LEU A 649 -11.22 18.96 28.91
N VAL A 650 -12.26 18.14 28.72
CA VAL A 650 -12.74 17.18 29.72
C VAL A 650 -11.65 16.15 30.04
N GLN A 651 -10.99 15.58 29.03
CA GLN A 651 -9.87 14.67 29.22
C GLN A 651 -8.74 15.32 30.03
N PHE A 652 -8.44 16.59 29.76
CA PHE A 652 -7.47 17.36 30.53
C PHE A 652 -7.91 17.58 31.98
N ILE A 653 -9.19 17.93 32.20
CA ILE A 653 -9.76 18.13 33.53
C ILE A 653 -9.71 16.85 34.38
N LEU A 654 -9.94 15.68 33.78
CA LEU A 654 -9.87 14.39 34.47
C LEU A 654 -8.46 14.06 35.00
N LYS A 655 -7.40 14.72 34.49
CA LYS A 655 -6.03 14.59 35.01
C LYS A 655 -5.74 15.53 36.18
N LEU A 656 -6.60 16.52 36.44
CA LEU A 656 -6.37 17.52 37.50
C LEU A 656 -6.78 16.98 38.87
N SER A 657 -5.99 17.32 39.89
CA SER A 657 -6.45 17.19 41.28
C SER A 657 -7.53 18.23 41.59
N GLU A 658 -8.37 17.98 42.59
CA GLU A 658 -9.41 18.93 43.04
C GLU A 658 -8.84 20.34 43.33
N LYS A 659 -7.63 20.39 43.93
CA LYS A 659 -6.92 21.64 44.23
C LYS A 659 -6.56 22.46 42.98
N GLN A 660 -6.38 21.80 41.84
CA GLN A 660 -6.08 22.44 40.55
C GLN A 660 -7.34 22.70 39.73
N LEU A 661 -8.31 21.79 39.78
CA LEU A 661 -9.59 21.91 39.07
C LEU A 661 -10.39 23.10 39.57
N LYS A 662 -10.53 23.28 40.89
CA LYS A 662 -11.39 24.34 41.43
C LYS A 662 -11.01 25.76 40.99
N PRO A 663 -9.74 26.18 41.08
CA PRO A 663 -9.32 27.48 40.54
C PRO A 663 -9.53 27.62 39.02
N LEU A 664 -9.27 26.55 38.25
CA LEU A 664 -9.48 26.56 36.80
C LEU A 664 -10.97 26.73 36.45
N PHE A 665 -11.84 25.95 37.09
CA PHE A 665 -13.28 26.00 36.88
C PHE A 665 -13.86 27.37 37.22
N LEU A 666 -13.47 27.95 38.37
CA LEU A 666 -13.92 29.29 38.75
C LEU A 666 -13.47 30.35 37.75
N LYS A 667 -12.25 30.25 37.21
CA LYS A 667 -11.77 31.17 36.17
C LYS A 667 -12.55 31.03 34.85
N VAL A 668 -12.91 29.81 34.45
CA VAL A 668 -13.76 29.58 33.26
C VAL A 668 -15.18 30.09 33.50
N CYS A 669 -15.71 29.94 34.72
CA CYS A 669 -16.99 30.50 35.14
C CYS A 669 -16.97 32.04 35.07
N GLU A 670 -15.95 32.69 35.62
CA GLU A 670 -15.75 34.14 35.52
C GLU A 670 -15.65 34.60 34.05
N TRP A 671 -14.94 33.85 33.20
CA TRP A 671 -14.85 34.13 31.76
C TRP A 671 -16.23 34.07 31.07
N ALA A 672 -17.08 33.11 31.42
CA ALA A 672 -18.42 32.97 30.87
C ALA A 672 -19.38 34.07 31.37
N GLN A 673 -19.17 34.58 32.58
CA GLN A 673 -19.96 35.66 33.17
C GLN A 673 -19.47 37.07 32.76
N ALA A 674 -18.22 37.20 32.33
CA ALA A 674 -17.63 38.47 31.93
C ALA A 674 -18.32 39.07 30.69
N ARG A 675 -18.77 40.32 30.80
CA ARG A 675 -19.43 41.04 29.70
C ARG A 675 -18.47 41.31 28.54
N VAL A 676 -18.91 41.01 27.33
CA VAL A 676 -18.13 41.25 26.10
C VAL A 676 -18.38 42.67 25.58
N GLY A 677 -17.42 43.58 25.82
CA GLY A 677 -17.53 44.99 25.44
C GLY A 677 -17.68 45.27 23.93
N GLY A 678 -17.30 44.33 23.04
CA GLY A 678 -17.31 44.54 21.58
C GLY A 678 -18.42 43.83 20.78
N ALA A 679 -19.02 42.74 21.30
CA ALA A 679 -20.04 41.94 20.60
C ALA A 679 -21.44 42.04 21.23
N GLY A 680 -21.58 42.83 22.30
CA GLY A 680 -22.83 43.03 23.03
C GLY A 680 -23.43 41.72 23.59
N LYS A 681 -24.74 41.73 23.85
CA LYS A 681 -25.49 40.61 24.43
C LYS A 681 -25.36 39.29 23.65
N ALA A 682 -25.15 39.37 22.33
CA ALA A 682 -24.96 38.18 21.50
C ALA A 682 -23.66 37.43 21.82
N GLY A 683 -22.58 38.16 22.10
CA GLY A 683 -21.30 37.56 22.51
C GLY A 683 -21.37 36.91 23.90
N ASP A 684 -22.14 37.51 24.81
CA ASP A 684 -22.38 36.97 26.14
C ASP A 684 -23.13 35.62 26.07
N ILE A 685 -24.16 35.53 25.22
CA ILE A 685 -24.93 34.28 25.00
C ILE A 685 -24.04 33.17 24.41
N SER A 686 -23.18 33.50 23.43
CA SER A 686 -22.26 32.52 22.82
C SER A 686 -21.36 31.85 23.85
N ARG A 687 -20.77 32.60 24.79
CA ARG A 687 -19.91 32.03 25.84
C ARG A 687 -20.69 31.15 26.82
N ARG A 688 -21.90 31.58 27.20
CA ARG A 688 -22.77 30.82 28.10
C ARG A 688 -23.15 29.46 27.53
N ILE A 689 -23.45 29.39 26.23
CA ILE A 689 -23.78 28.12 25.55
C ILE A 689 -22.62 27.13 25.71
N VAL A 690 -21.41 27.50 25.31
CA VAL A 690 -20.24 26.61 25.38
C VAL A 690 -19.93 26.22 26.82
N PHE A 691 -20.03 27.17 27.75
CA PHE A 691 -19.83 26.90 29.17
C PHE A 691 -20.86 25.90 29.72
N PHE A 692 -22.14 26.02 29.37
CA PHE A 692 -23.16 25.07 29.84
C PHE A 692 -22.99 23.70 29.19
N LYS A 693 -22.57 23.61 27.92
CA LYS A 693 -22.18 22.32 27.33
C LYS A 693 -20.99 21.69 28.05
N LEU A 694 -19.99 22.48 28.48
CA LEU A 694 -18.90 21.99 29.32
C LEU A 694 -19.42 21.46 30.66
N VAL A 695 -20.33 22.18 31.32
CA VAL A 695 -20.97 21.76 32.59
C VAL A 695 -21.71 20.42 32.41
N VAL A 696 -22.46 20.25 31.31
CA VAL A 696 -23.12 18.98 30.96
C VAL A 696 -22.09 17.85 30.89
N LYS A 697 -21.05 17.97 30.04
CA LYS A 697 -20.05 16.91 29.89
C LYS A 697 -19.29 16.62 31.20
N LEU A 698 -19.00 17.64 32.00
CA LEU A 698 -18.37 17.45 33.31
C LEU A 698 -19.29 16.71 34.28
N SER A 699 -20.59 17.04 34.30
CA SER A 699 -21.57 16.34 35.13
C SER A 699 -21.70 14.86 34.74
N GLU A 700 -21.70 14.54 33.45
CA GLU A 700 -21.76 13.15 32.95
C GLU A 700 -20.51 12.34 33.32
N ARG A 701 -19.33 12.98 33.28
CA ARG A 701 -18.02 12.31 33.48
C ARG A 701 -17.62 12.20 34.95
N LEU A 702 -17.85 13.24 35.75
CA LEU A 702 -17.49 13.29 37.17
C LEU A 702 -18.66 12.93 38.10
N ARG A 703 -19.90 12.97 37.61
CA ARG A 703 -21.13 12.62 38.35
C ARG A 703 -21.20 13.36 39.70
N GLY A 704 -21.49 12.64 40.79
CA GLY A 704 -21.63 13.21 42.14
C GLY A 704 -20.43 14.06 42.58
N ILE A 705 -19.21 13.77 42.10
CA ILE A 705 -18.00 14.54 42.43
C ILE A 705 -18.11 16.01 41.96
N PHE A 706 -18.87 16.25 40.88
CA PHE A 706 -19.03 17.58 40.32
C PHE A 706 -20.22 18.36 40.89
N VAL A 707 -21.18 17.70 41.55
CA VAL A 707 -22.37 18.33 42.13
C VAL A 707 -22.05 19.55 43.02
N PRO A 708 -21.04 19.53 43.91
CA PRO A 708 -20.70 20.69 44.74
C PRO A 708 -20.32 21.95 43.94
N TYR A 709 -19.85 21.81 42.70
CA TYR A 709 -19.48 22.94 41.85
C TYR A 709 -20.70 23.73 41.35
N TYR A 710 -21.89 23.12 41.36
CA TYR A 710 -23.13 23.81 40.99
C TYR A 710 -23.44 24.98 41.93
N ALA A 711 -22.92 24.98 43.17
CA ALA A 711 -23.06 26.11 44.09
C ALA A 711 -22.53 27.43 43.51
N HIS A 712 -21.58 27.35 42.57
CA HIS A 712 -20.98 28.53 41.92
C HIS A 712 -21.71 28.98 40.64
N ILE A 713 -22.62 28.16 40.11
CA ILE A 713 -23.24 28.37 38.79
C ILE A 713 -24.78 28.27 38.77
N LEU A 714 -25.43 27.89 39.88
CA LEU A 714 -26.88 27.68 39.92
C LEU A 714 -27.66 28.96 39.59
N GLU A 715 -27.28 30.09 40.17
CA GLU A 715 -27.86 31.40 39.85
C GLU A 715 -27.61 31.79 38.39
N PHE A 716 -26.46 31.41 37.85
CA PHE A 716 -26.10 31.71 36.46
C PHE A 716 -26.92 30.90 35.45
N LEU A 717 -27.16 29.61 35.73
CA LEU A 717 -28.04 28.74 34.96
C LEU A 717 -29.49 29.23 35.00
N THR A 718 -30.00 29.55 36.19
CA THR A 718 -31.39 30.02 36.34
C THR A 718 -31.62 31.40 35.73
N ALA A 719 -30.63 32.30 35.79
CA ALA A 719 -30.67 33.57 35.05
C ALA A 719 -30.79 33.34 33.53
N ALA A 720 -30.02 32.39 32.98
CA ALA A 720 -30.09 32.04 31.57
C ALA A 720 -31.45 31.45 31.15
N LEU A 721 -32.09 30.65 32.01
CA LEU A 721 -33.46 30.16 31.77
C LEU A 721 -34.46 31.33 31.70
N ARG A 722 -34.43 32.23 32.69
CA ARG A 722 -35.33 33.41 32.74
C ARG A 722 -35.15 34.30 31.52
N GLU A 723 -33.90 34.63 31.17
CA GLU A 723 -33.57 35.50 30.04
C GLU A 723 -33.98 34.87 28.71
N SER A 724 -33.67 33.58 28.50
CA SER A 724 -34.01 32.89 27.24
C SER A 724 -35.52 32.72 27.09
N ARG A 725 -36.23 32.33 28.16
CA ARG A 725 -37.69 32.24 28.15
C ARG A 725 -38.34 33.58 27.79
N ALA A 726 -37.88 34.68 28.40
CA ALA A 726 -38.44 36.01 28.14
C ALA A 726 -38.35 36.42 26.66
N VAL A 727 -37.36 35.90 25.93
CA VAL A 727 -37.23 36.08 24.48
C VAL A 727 -38.13 35.11 23.70
N LEU A 728 -38.21 33.84 24.13
CA LEU A 728 -38.90 32.79 23.38
C LEU A 728 -40.43 32.83 23.54
N VAL A 729 -40.95 33.39 24.63
CA VAL A 729 -42.39 33.62 24.86
C VAL A 729 -42.90 34.84 24.09
N GLN A 730 -42.03 35.57 23.38
CA GLN A 730 -42.47 36.59 22.41
C GLN A 730 -42.82 35.92 21.08
N LYS A 731 -43.87 36.45 20.41
CA LYS A 731 -44.34 35.96 19.11
C LYS A 731 -43.17 35.86 18.11
N PRO A 732 -42.96 34.71 17.44
CA PRO A 732 -41.88 34.57 16.48
C PRO A 732 -42.05 35.58 15.32
N PRO A 733 -40.94 36.11 14.75
CA PRO A 733 -41.03 36.93 13.55
C PRO A 733 -41.64 36.09 12.42
N ARG A 734 -42.71 36.60 11.79
CA ARG A 734 -43.32 35.94 10.62
C ARG A 734 -42.27 35.85 9.51
N SER A 735 -41.83 34.65 9.17
CA SER A 735 -41.21 34.38 7.87
C SER A 735 -42.25 34.73 6.80
N SER A 736 -41.85 35.50 5.80
CA SER A 736 -42.68 35.81 4.63
C SER A 736 -43.38 34.56 4.13
N GLU A 737 -44.69 34.67 3.94
CA GLU A 737 -45.60 33.65 3.43
C GLU A 737 -45.00 32.89 2.24
N ALA A 738 -44.85 31.58 2.42
CA ALA A 738 -44.88 30.60 1.36
C ALA A 738 -45.88 29.52 1.78
N GLU A 739 -47.05 29.60 1.15
CA GLU A 739 -48.04 28.53 0.92
C GLU A 739 -48.87 28.02 2.10
N ALA A 740 -50.14 28.45 2.16
CA ALA A 740 -51.31 27.63 1.84
C ALA A 740 -52.58 28.19 2.51
N GLU A 741 -53.19 29.23 1.93
CA GLU A 741 -54.63 29.47 2.10
C GLU A 741 -55.29 29.02 0.80
N SER A 742 -56.09 27.95 0.88
CA SER A 742 -57.03 27.56 -0.16
C SER A 742 -58.45 27.71 0.40
N SER A 743 -59.14 28.71 -0.16
CA SER A 743 -60.58 28.84 -0.45
C SER A 743 -61.59 28.67 0.67
N ASP A 744 -62.71 29.37 0.73
CA ASP A 744 -63.31 30.53 0.06
C ASP A 744 -64.62 30.73 0.82
N GLU A 745 -65.11 31.96 0.96
CA GLU A 745 -66.53 32.27 0.74
C GLU A 745 -66.69 33.79 0.63
N GLU A 746 -67.29 34.18 -0.49
CA GLU A 746 -67.55 35.53 -0.98
C GLU A 746 -68.72 36.19 -0.23
N GLU A 747 -68.73 37.54 -0.17
CA GLU A 747 -69.81 38.37 -0.74
C GLU A 747 -69.53 39.88 -0.56
N ASP A 748 -69.51 40.55 -1.72
CA ASP A 748 -70.10 41.85 -2.11
C ASP A 748 -69.78 43.21 -1.45
N ASP A 749 -69.37 44.12 -2.34
CA ASP A 749 -69.93 45.46 -2.69
C ASP A 749 -68.84 46.54 -2.83
N PHE A 750 -68.48 46.99 -4.05
CA PHE A 750 -69.19 47.93 -4.92
C PHE A 750 -69.26 49.39 -4.38
N PHE A 751 -68.15 50.13 -4.49
CA PHE A 751 -68.03 51.45 -5.17
C PHE A 751 -66.62 52.04 -4.99
N ALA A 752 -66.07 52.58 -6.07
CA ALA A 752 -64.83 53.35 -6.12
C ALA A 752 -65.04 54.82 -5.75
N GLU A 753 -64.01 55.49 -5.19
CA GLU A 753 -63.60 56.83 -5.61
C GLU A 753 -62.20 57.24 -5.10
N GLU A 754 -61.50 58.01 -5.95
CA GLU A 754 -60.11 58.46 -5.87
C GLU A 754 -59.84 59.55 -4.81
N SER A 755 -58.63 59.57 -4.23
CA SER A 755 -57.78 60.79 -4.22
C SER A 755 -56.34 60.47 -3.78
N GLY A 756 -55.37 60.99 -4.52
CA GLY A 756 -53.98 60.51 -4.51
C GLY A 756 -52.99 61.21 -3.58
N ARG A 757 -51.77 60.65 -3.55
CA ARG A 757 -50.46 61.34 -3.53
C ARG A 757 -49.30 60.33 -3.60
N PRO A 758 -48.26 60.54 -4.42
CA PRO A 758 -47.14 59.60 -4.54
C PRO A 758 -45.93 59.98 -3.66
N SER A 759 -45.03 58.99 -3.51
CA SER A 759 -43.59 59.09 -3.20
C SER A 759 -43.11 59.05 -1.73
N LYS A 760 -42.64 57.85 -1.32
CA LYS A 760 -41.33 57.56 -0.65
C LYS A 760 -41.31 56.11 -0.10
N LYS A 761 -41.15 55.10 -0.95
CA LYS A 761 -40.84 53.72 -0.53
C LYS A 761 -39.88 53.07 -1.52
N ALA A 762 -38.58 53.33 -1.35
CA ALA A 762 -37.54 52.57 -2.05
C ALA A 762 -36.24 52.40 -1.24
N LYS A 763 -36.24 52.70 0.07
CA LYS A 763 -35.06 52.54 0.94
C LYS A 763 -35.31 51.78 2.26
N LEU A 764 -36.50 51.18 2.43
CA LEU A 764 -36.89 50.45 3.66
C LEU A 764 -36.87 48.91 3.52
N ALA A 765 -36.74 48.36 2.31
CA ALA A 765 -36.87 46.92 2.07
C ALA A 765 -35.58 46.12 2.38
N SER A 766 -34.39 46.70 2.21
CA SER A 766 -33.14 46.00 2.54
C SER A 766 -32.83 45.99 4.04
N SER A 767 -33.26 47.00 4.79
CA SER A 767 -33.07 47.06 6.25
C SER A 767 -34.00 46.12 7.02
N SER A 768 -35.20 45.82 6.51
CA SER A 768 -36.14 44.91 7.20
C SER A 768 -35.73 43.44 7.07
N ALA A 769 -35.14 43.04 5.95
CA ALA A 769 -34.66 41.66 5.74
C ALA A 769 -33.47 41.33 6.66
N THR A 770 -32.49 42.23 6.77
CA THR A 770 -31.33 42.07 7.66
C THR A 770 -31.71 42.15 9.15
N ALA A 771 -32.73 42.94 9.49
CA ALA A 771 -33.26 42.99 10.85
C ALA A 771 -33.98 41.68 11.22
N SER A 772 -34.79 41.13 10.31
CA SER A 772 -35.50 39.86 10.52
C SER A 772 -34.52 38.68 10.71
N SER A 773 -33.48 38.58 9.87
CA SER A 773 -32.47 37.52 9.98
C SER A 773 -31.66 37.62 11.28
N THR A 774 -31.36 38.84 11.75
CA THR A 774 -30.66 39.05 13.03
C THR A 774 -31.54 38.66 14.23
N ILE A 775 -32.85 38.91 14.15
CA ILE A 775 -33.82 38.51 15.19
C ILE A 775 -33.97 37.00 15.24
N MET A 776 -34.07 36.33 14.08
CA MET A 776 -34.14 34.85 14.01
C MET A 776 -32.87 34.21 14.57
N ALA A 777 -31.68 34.66 14.16
CA ALA A 777 -30.41 34.16 14.70
C ALA A 777 -30.26 34.41 16.21
N HIS A 778 -30.78 35.52 16.72
CA HIS A 778 -30.83 35.77 18.16
C HIS A 778 -31.78 34.79 18.87
N ARG A 779 -32.95 34.52 18.29
CA ARG A 779 -33.91 33.55 18.83
C ARG A 779 -33.32 32.13 18.88
N GLU A 780 -32.71 31.66 17.80
CA GLU A 780 -32.04 30.35 17.72
C GLU A 780 -30.94 30.17 18.78
N ARG A 781 -30.13 31.21 19.02
CA ARG A 781 -29.13 31.17 20.09
C ARG A 781 -29.76 31.06 21.48
N ASN A 782 -30.90 31.71 21.72
CA ASN A 782 -31.63 31.58 22.99
C ASN A 782 -32.25 30.19 23.15
N VAL A 783 -32.71 29.56 22.06
CA VAL A 783 -33.12 28.14 22.08
C VAL A 783 -31.95 27.26 22.49
N LEU A 784 -30.78 27.44 21.87
CA LEU A 784 -29.59 26.64 22.21
C LEU A 784 -29.13 26.87 23.65
N LEU A 785 -29.13 28.13 24.11
CA LEU A 785 -28.81 28.49 25.50
C LEU A 785 -29.77 27.82 26.49
N LEU A 786 -31.08 27.88 26.22
CA LEU A 786 -32.11 27.24 27.03
C LEU A 786 -31.89 25.72 27.10
N ARG A 787 -31.65 25.07 25.95
CA ARG A 787 -31.39 23.63 25.86
C ARG A 787 -30.16 23.22 26.69
N SER A 788 -29.05 23.94 26.54
CA SER A 788 -27.82 23.64 27.29
C SER A 788 -27.99 23.90 28.79
N ALA A 789 -28.72 24.95 29.19
CA ALA A 789 -28.96 25.26 30.60
C ALA A 789 -29.85 24.21 31.29
N VAL A 790 -30.92 23.75 30.65
CA VAL A 790 -31.80 22.68 31.18
C VAL A 790 -31.01 21.38 31.33
N ARG A 791 -30.25 20.97 30.31
CA ARG A 791 -29.40 19.76 30.42
C ARG A 791 -28.34 19.89 31.51
N ALA A 792 -27.75 21.08 31.67
CA ALA A 792 -26.76 21.31 32.73
C ALA A 792 -27.39 21.16 34.12
N LEU A 793 -28.61 21.67 34.33
CA LEU A 793 -29.36 21.50 35.58
C LEU A 793 -29.77 20.04 35.79
N ASP A 794 -30.21 19.35 34.76
CA ASP A 794 -30.56 17.93 34.82
C ASP A 794 -29.39 17.08 35.32
N GLY A 795 -28.18 17.32 34.80
CA GLY A 795 -26.96 16.66 35.28
C GLY A 795 -26.65 16.92 36.76
N CYS A 796 -27.07 18.06 37.32
CA CYS A 796 -26.98 18.30 38.77
C CYS A 796 -27.93 17.38 39.52
N PHE A 797 -29.19 17.30 39.09
CA PHE A 797 -30.25 16.62 39.81
C PHE A 797 -30.09 15.11 39.76
N VAL A 798 -29.80 14.55 38.57
CA VAL A 798 -29.60 13.11 38.35
C VAL A 798 -28.44 12.56 39.19
N HIS A 799 -27.44 13.39 39.49
CA HIS A 799 -26.25 12.98 40.23
C HIS A 799 -26.25 13.43 41.69
N ASP A 800 -27.32 14.08 42.17
CA ASP A 800 -27.45 14.55 43.55
C ASP A 800 -27.79 13.42 44.52
N SER A 801 -26.75 12.71 44.97
CA SER A 801 -26.89 11.65 45.97
C SER A 801 -26.83 12.15 47.41
N ASP A 802 -26.11 13.26 47.64
CA ASP A 802 -25.70 13.73 48.98
C ASP A 802 -26.59 14.85 49.54
N GLY A 803 -27.70 15.19 48.85
CA GLY A 803 -28.65 16.20 49.33
C GLY A 803 -28.17 17.62 49.07
N PHE A 804 -27.55 17.86 47.91
CA PHE A 804 -27.17 19.19 47.47
C PHE A 804 -28.39 20.11 47.26
N MET A 805 -29.53 19.58 46.80
CA MET A 805 -30.75 20.35 46.55
C MET A 805 -31.58 20.62 47.81
N GLU A 806 -31.01 21.40 48.73
CA GLU A 806 -31.71 21.91 49.91
C GLU A 806 -32.70 23.03 49.55
N LYS A 807 -33.62 23.34 50.48
CA LYS A 807 -34.71 24.31 50.27
C LYS A 807 -34.29 25.63 49.62
N GLU A 808 -33.21 26.26 50.09
CA GLU A 808 -32.74 27.55 49.55
C GLU A 808 -32.38 27.46 48.05
N ARG A 809 -31.71 26.38 47.64
CA ARG A 809 -31.32 26.14 46.25
C ARG A 809 -32.50 25.70 45.40
N PHE A 810 -33.39 24.89 45.98
CA PHE A 810 -34.64 24.47 45.35
C PHE A 810 -35.52 25.67 44.98
N ASP A 811 -35.69 26.61 45.91
CA ASP A 811 -36.49 27.83 45.69
C ASP A 811 -35.92 28.71 44.57
N VAL A 812 -34.59 28.74 44.39
CA VAL A 812 -33.93 29.48 43.30
C VAL A 812 -34.23 28.87 41.92
N VAL A 813 -34.39 27.55 41.84
CA VAL A 813 -34.50 26.79 40.58
C VAL A 813 -35.95 26.53 40.19
N LEU A 814 -36.84 26.32 41.16
CA LEU A 814 -38.21 25.86 40.96
C LEU A 814 -38.94 26.69 39.90
N THR A 815 -39.14 27.98 40.16
CA THR A 815 -39.92 28.83 39.25
C THR A 815 -39.26 28.96 37.88
N PRO A 816 -37.96 29.29 37.75
CA PRO A 816 -37.30 29.38 36.45
C PRO A 816 -37.39 28.12 35.58
N LEU A 817 -37.37 26.93 36.18
CA LEU A 817 -37.44 25.66 35.45
C LEU A 817 -38.87 25.34 35.01
N VAL A 818 -39.85 25.41 35.92
CA VAL A 818 -41.27 25.14 35.60
C VAL A 818 -41.81 26.13 34.57
N ASP A 819 -41.36 27.37 34.64
CA ASP A 819 -41.75 28.42 33.69
C ASP A 819 -41.26 28.18 32.25
N VAL A 820 -40.28 27.29 32.03
CA VAL A 820 -39.82 26.92 30.68
C VAL A 820 -40.94 26.24 29.88
N LEU A 821 -41.90 25.58 30.55
CA LEU A 821 -43.06 24.96 29.88
C LEU A 821 -43.87 25.98 29.06
N ASP A 822 -43.91 27.25 29.49
CA ASP A 822 -44.65 28.32 28.81
C ASP A 822 -44.06 28.70 27.44
N VAL A 823 -42.85 28.26 27.12
CA VAL A 823 -42.24 28.53 25.81
C VAL A 823 -43.10 27.94 24.66
N LEU A 824 -43.85 26.86 24.94
CA LEU A 824 -44.77 26.26 23.97
C LEU A 824 -45.97 27.15 23.61
N GLN A 825 -46.24 28.21 24.38
CA GLN A 825 -47.33 29.15 24.07
C GLN A 825 -47.16 29.82 22.69
N GLN A 826 -45.92 30.04 22.26
CA GLN A 826 -45.60 30.77 21.03
C GLN A 826 -44.76 29.97 20.03
N ASP A 827 -44.15 28.86 20.47
CA ASP A 827 -43.18 28.11 19.66
C ASP A 827 -43.35 26.60 19.78
N GLY A 828 -44.21 26.04 18.93
CA GLY A 828 -44.46 24.60 18.88
C GLY A 828 -43.24 23.76 18.48
N SER A 829 -42.23 24.36 17.85
CA SER A 829 -41.00 23.64 17.45
C SER A 829 -40.20 23.09 18.64
N LEU A 830 -40.43 23.66 19.83
CA LEU A 830 -39.74 23.28 21.07
C LEU A 830 -40.44 22.16 21.82
N ARG A 831 -41.56 21.65 21.30
CA ARG A 831 -42.36 20.60 21.92
C ARG A 831 -41.55 19.36 22.30
N SER A 832 -40.80 18.77 21.38
CA SER A 832 -39.97 17.58 21.67
C SER A 832 -38.94 17.89 22.78
N PHE A 833 -38.27 19.03 22.71
CA PHE A 833 -37.33 19.44 23.78
C PHE A 833 -38.02 19.58 25.14
N VAL A 834 -39.21 20.19 25.20
CA VAL A 834 -39.93 20.34 26.45
C VAL A 834 -40.35 18.98 27.01
N LEU A 835 -40.99 18.14 26.19
CA LEU A 835 -41.52 16.84 26.61
C LEU A 835 -40.43 15.79 26.92
N GLU A 836 -39.27 15.87 26.28
CA GLU A 836 -38.21 14.85 26.41
C GLU A 836 -37.03 15.32 27.27
N SER A 837 -36.87 16.62 27.53
CA SER A 837 -35.75 17.15 28.33
C SER A 837 -36.18 18.02 29.51
N VAL A 838 -37.20 18.88 29.35
CA VAL A 838 -37.64 19.75 30.46
C VAL A 838 -38.49 18.97 31.47
N THR A 839 -39.47 18.20 31.01
CA THR A 839 -40.34 17.43 31.93
C THR A 839 -39.59 16.37 32.74
N PRO A 840 -38.60 15.61 32.19
CA PRO A 840 -37.79 14.73 33.03
C PRO A 840 -36.88 15.52 33.98
N CYS A 841 -36.36 16.68 33.58
CA CYS A 841 -35.57 17.54 34.45
C CYS A 841 -36.37 18.06 35.67
N VAL A 842 -37.66 18.37 35.48
CA VAL A 842 -38.57 18.72 36.59
C VAL A 842 -38.76 17.53 37.55
N ALA A 843 -38.94 16.32 37.01
CA ALA A 843 -39.04 15.11 37.83
C ALA A 843 -37.73 14.82 38.59
N ASN A 844 -36.59 14.99 37.94
CA ASN A 844 -35.27 14.83 38.56
C ASN A 844 -35.02 15.89 39.64
N LEU A 845 -35.51 17.13 39.49
CA LEU A 845 -35.48 18.15 40.55
C LEU A 845 -36.25 17.68 41.79
N ALA A 846 -37.44 17.10 41.60
CA ALA A 846 -38.22 16.54 42.69
C ALA A 846 -37.51 15.34 43.34
N TRP A 847 -36.91 14.45 42.54
CA TRP A 847 -36.08 13.35 43.04
C TRP A 847 -34.90 13.84 43.89
N ALA A 848 -34.19 14.87 43.44
CA ALA A 848 -33.05 15.44 44.16
C ALA A 848 -33.45 16.10 45.49
N ALA A 849 -34.67 16.66 45.58
CA ALA A 849 -35.18 17.32 46.78
C ALA A 849 -35.47 16.37 47.95
N LYS A 850 -35.76 15.08 47.68
CA LYS A 850 -35.99 13.99 48.66
C LYS A 850 -36.92 14.36 49.83
N SER A 851 -37.90 15.24 49.60
CA SER A 851 -38.76 15.77 50.66
C SER A 851 -40.13 16.19 50.14
N ASP A 852 -41.19 15.61 50.71
CA ASP A 852 -42.58 15.96 50.45
C ASP A 852 -42.87 17.46 50.65
N LEU A 853 -42.14 18.12 51.56
CA LEU A 853 -42.28 19.56 51.81
C LEU A 853 -41.88 20.40 50.60
N LEU A 854 -40.94 19.91 49.79
CA LEU A 854 -40.46 20.55 48.56
C LEU A 854 -41.22 20.04 47.33
N TRP A 855 -41.72 18.80 47.36
CA TRP A 855 -42.56 18.26 46.29
C TRP A 855 -43.87 19.01 46.13
N LYS A 856 -44.56 19.35 47.23
CA LYS A 856 -45.83 20.10 47.19
C LYS A 856 -45.77 21.40 46.38
N PRO A 857 -44.87 22.36 46.69
CA PRO A 857 -44.79 23.60 45.91
C PRO A 857 -44.39 23.36 44.45
N LEU A 858 -43.58 22.34 44.15
CA LEU A 858 -43.23 21.99 42.77
C LEU A 858 -44.40 21.40 42.00
N HIS A 859 -45.07 20.41 42.59
CA HIS A 859 -46.23 19.74 42.03
C HIS A 859 -47.36 20.74 41.76
N TYR A 860 -47.66 21.59 42.75
CA TYR A 860 -48.63 22.66 42.57
C TYR A 860 -48.24 23.63 41.46
N ALA A 861 -46.96 24.04 41.37
CA ALA A 861 -46.50 24.93 40.30
C ALA A 861 -46.66 24.31 38.90
N VAL A 862 -46.43 22.99 38.76
CA VAL A 862 -46.65 22.25 37.50
C VAL A 862 -48.14 22.13 37.20
N LEU A 863 -48.97 21.73 38.16
CA LEU A 863 -50.42 21.62 37.99
C LEU A 863 -51.06 22.95 37.58
N MET A 864 -50.59 24.08 38.11
CA MET A 864 -51.08 25.40 37.71
C MET A 864 -50.83 25.71 36.22
N LYS A 865 -49.84 25.07 35.57
CA LYS A 865 -49.63 25.19 34.12
C LYS A 865 -50.68 24.43 33.30
N SER A 866 -51.33 23.41 33.88
CA SER A 866 -52.38 22.64 33.21
C SER A 866 -53.70 23.41 33.04
N ARG A 867 -53.82 24.59 33.66
CA ARG A 867 -54.96 25.50 33.48
C ARG A 867 -54.72 26.61 32.46
N GLY A 868 -53.62 26.54 31.71
CA GLY A 868 -53.30 27.53 30.68
C GLY A 868 -54.13 27.36 29.40
N ASP A 869 -54.29 28.44 28.64
CA ASP A 869 -55.06 28.44 27.39
C ASP A 869 -54.43 27.58 26.28
N CYS A 870 -53.10 27.37 26.33
CA CYS A 870 -52.35 26.61 25.32
C CYS A 870 -52.34 25.11 25.62
N ALA A 871 -52.97 24.30 24.76
CA ALA A 871 -53.02 22.84 24.88
C ALA A 871 -51.63 22.19 24.99
N ALA A 872 -50.63 22.68 24.25
CA ALA A 872 -49.27 22.16 24.32
C ALA A 872 -48.60 22.37 25.69
N VAL A 873 -48.92 23.46 26.39
CA VAL A 873 -48.44 23.70 27.76
C VAL A 873 -49.16 22.79 28.75
N ARG A 874 -50.49 22.62 28.58
CA ARG A 874 -51.27 21.68 29.41
C ARG A 874 -50.77 20.25 29.30
N LEU A 875 -50.50 19.81 28.08
CA LEU A 875 -49.89 18.52 27.81
C LEU A 875 -48.51 18.39 28.48
N ALA A 876 -47.66 19.41 28.36
CA ALA A 876 -46.33 19.37 28.96
C ALA A 876 -46.38 19.34 30.50
N ALA A 877 -47.33 20.04 31.12
CA ALA A 877 -47.58 19.97 32.56
C ALA A 877 -48.00 18.56 32.99
N LEU A 878 -48.92 17.96 32.25
CA LEU A 878 -49.41 16.60 32.51
C LEU A 878 -48.31 15.55 32.32
N VAL A 879 -47.46 15.68 31.29
CA VAL A 879 -46.29 14.82 31.10
C VAL A 879 -45.25 15.04 32.20
N ALA A 880 -45.07 16.26 32.72
CA ALA A 880 -44.19 16.48 33.88
C ALA A 880 -44.71 15.76 35.14
N VAL A 881 -46.03 15.80 35.38
CA VAL A 881 -46.67 15.02 36.46
C VAL A 881 -46.45 13.52 36.24
N GLU A 882 -46.68 13.02 35.03
CA GLU A 882 -46.41 11.62 34.63
C GLU A 882 -44.98 11.23 34.99
N LYS A 883 -43.99 12.06 34.62
CA LYS A 883 -42.57 11.83 34.88
C LYS A 883 -42.23 11.85 36.37
N CYS A 884 -42.83 12.72 37.17
CA CYS A 884 -42.64 12.71 38.63
C CYS A 884 -43.07 11.36 39.23
N TYR A 885 -44.24 10.84 38.84
CA TYR A 885 -44.68 9.50 39.28
C TYR A 885 -43.77 8.38 38.77
N GLN A 886 -43.21 8.49 37.55
CA GLN A 886 -42.26 7.49 37.01
C GLN A 886 -40.91 7.48 37.76
N VAL A 887 -40.40 8.65 38.15
CA VAL A 887 -39.07 8.79 38.76
C VAL A 887 -39.09 8.54 40.26
N ILE A 888 -40.11 9.04 40.97
CA ILE A 888 -40.19 8.97 42.44
C ILE A 888 -40.95 7.71 42.89
N GLY A 889 -41.97 7.27 42.14
CA GLY A 889 -42.74 6.06 42.45
C GLY A 889 -43.82 6.27 43.52
N ASP A 890 -43.96 5.30 44.41
CA ASP A 890 -45.01 5.19 45.43
C ASP A 890 -44.99 6.34 46.45
N GLU A 891 -43.80 6.83 46.81
CA GLU A 891 -43.65 7.97 47.72
C GLU A 891 -44.37 9.24 47.18
N PHE A 892 -44.46 9.39 45.85
CA PHE A 892 -45.12 10.54 45.23
C PHE A 892 -46.66 10.49 45.31
N LEU A 893 -47.25 9.36 45.71
CA LEU A 893 -48.70 9.24 45.94
C LEU A 893 -49.20 10.20 47.02
N ALA A 894 -48.32 10.68 47.91
CA ALA A 894 -48.65 11.74 48.87
C ALA A 894 -49.16 13.03 48.19
N MET A 895 -48.80 13.26 46.91
CA MET A 895 -49.24 14.41 46.12
C MET A 895 -50.58 14.17 45.38
N LEU A 896 -51.08 12.93 45.34
CA LEU A 896 -52.28 12.54 44.61
C LEU A 896 -53.54 13.36 44.98
N PRO A 897 -53.83 13.67 46.26
CA PRO A 897 -55.00 14.47 46.62
C PRO A 897 -55.01 15.86 45.96
N GLU A 898 -53.83 16.43 45.71
CA GLU A 898 -53.69 17.73 45.04
C GLU A 898 -53.82 17.60 43.51
N SER A 899 -53.51 16.42 42.93
CA SER A 899 -53.65 16.11 41.50
C SER A 899 -55.11 15.90 41.07
N ILE A 900 -55.95 15.29 41.91
CA ILE A 900 -57.30 14.83 41.55
C ILE A 900 -58.16 15.91 40.87
N PRO A 901 -58.28 17.14 41.41
CA PRO A 901 -59.12 18.18 40.78
C PRO A 901 -58.63 18.59 39.38
N PHE A 902 -57.32 18.55 39.15
CA PHE A 902 -56.73 18.93 37.85
C PHE A 902 -56.82 17.77 36.85
N LEU A 903 -56.68 16.53 37.29
CA LEU A 903 -56.85 15.36 36.42
C LEU A 903 -58.30 15.23 35.95
N ALA A 904 -59.28 15.46 36.84
CA ALA A 904 -60.70 15.49 36.46
C ALA A 904 -60.98 16.58 35.39
N GLU A 905 -60.40 17.78 35.54
CA GLU A 905 -60.51 18.86 34.56
C GLU A 905 -59.86 18.50 33.21
N LEU A 906 -58.69 17.84 33.22
CA LEU A 906 -57.96 17.45 32.00
C LEU A 906 -58.52 16.21 31.29
N MET A 907 -59.29 15.37 31.99
CA MET A 907 -60.03 14.26 31.37
C MET A 907 -61.14 14.77 30.44
N GLU A 908 -61.62 16.00 30.64
CA GLU A 908 -62.63 16.64 29.81
C GLU A 908 -62.03 17.71 28.88
N ASP A 909 -60.71 17.66 28.61
CA ASP A 909 -60.03 18.65 27.78
C ASP A 909 -60.53 18.62 26.32
N THR A 910 -60.60 19.81 25.71
CA THR A 910 -60.96 19.97 24.29
C THR A 910 -59.93 19.40 23.31
N ASP A 911 -58.68 19.27 23.74
CA ASP A 911 -57.59 18.71 22.93
C ASP A 911 -57.47 17.19 23.16
N ALA A 912 -57.67 16.42 22.10
CA ALA A 912 -57.69 14.96 22.16
C ALA A 912 -56.37 14.34 22.65
N GLU A 913 -55.23 15.00 22.44
CA GLU A 913 -53.94 14.48 22.87
C GLU A 913 -53.72 14.66 24.39
N VAL A 914 -54.20 15.79 24.93
CA VAL A 914 -54.22 16.05 26.37
C VAL A 914 -55.13 15.03 27.07
N GLU A 915 -56.35 14.84 26.56
CA GLU A 915 -57.31 13.86 27.09
C GLU A 915 -56.73 12.44 27.13
N GLN A 916 -56.20 11.96 25.99
CA GLN A 916 -55.60 10.62 25.89
C GLN A 916 -54.41 10.45 26.84
N THR A 917 -53.58 11.49 26.96
CA THR A 917 -52.47 11.48 27.90
C THR A 917 -52.97 11.47 29.34
N CYS A 918 -54.07 12.16 29.65
CA CYS A 918 -54.63 12.19 31.01
C CYS A 918 -55.10 10.81 31.44
N HIS A 919 -55.83 10.10 30.58
CA HIS A 919 -56.21 8.71 30.83
C HIS A 919 -54.99 7.79 31.01
N ARG A 920 -53.91 7.99 30.24
CA ARG A 920 -52.66 7.24 30.42
C ARG A 920 -52.02 7.51 31.79
N VAL A 921 -51.95 8.78 32.20
CA VAL A 921 -51.38 9.19 33.50
C VAL A 921 -52.21 8.62 34.65
N ILE A 922 -53.54 8.71 34.58
CA ILE A 922 -54.45 8.14 35.60
C ILE A 922 -54.19 6.64 35.74
N LYS A 923 -54.16 5.91 34.62
CA LYS A 923 -53.86 4.48 34.64
C LYS A 923 -52.50 4.16 35.28
N GLN A 924 -51.48 4.96 34.97
CA GLN A 924 -50.16 4.79 35.59
C GLN A 924 -50.20 5.02 37.11
N ILE A 925 -50.97 6.01 37.57
CA ILE A 925 -51.14 6.28 39.01
C ILE A 925 -51.95 5.14 39.66
N GLU A 926 -52.98 4.61 39.01
CA GLU A 926 -53.72 3.41 39.47
C GLU A 926 -52.79 2.19 39.58
N ASP A 927 -51.92 1.98 38.59
CA ASP A 927 -50.94 0.89 38.61
C ASP A 927 -49.93 1.03 39.78
N ILE A 928 -49.54 2.26 40.14
CA ILE A 928 -48.64 2.54 41.27
C ILE A 928 -49.37 2.45 42.62
N SER A 929 -50.61 2.94 42.70
CA SER A 929 -51.40 2.97 43.95
C SER A 929 -52.09 1.64 44.27
N GLY A 930 -52.36 0.82 43.27
CA GLY A 930 -53.10 -0.44 43.39
C GLY A 930 -54.62 -0.26 43.57
N GLU A 931 -55.13 0.97 43.48
CA GLU A 931 -56.55 1.31 43.65
C GLU A 931 -57.07 2.07 42.42
N SER A 932 -58.35 1.90 42.08
CA SER A 932 -58.97 2.66 40.98
C SER A 932 -59.37 4.07 41.42
N LEU A 933 -59.09 5.05 40.58
CA LEU A 933 -59.35 6.48 40.83
C LEU A 933 -60.72 6.95 40.36
N ASP A 934 -61.51 6.10 39.70
CA ASP A 934 -62.84 6.43 39.15
C ASP A 934 -63.78 7.10 40.16
N GLN A 935 -63.71 6.69 41.43
CA GLN A 935 -64.57 7.21 42.52
C GLN A 935 -64.26 8.66 42.90
N TYR A 936 -63.05 9.13 42.61
CA TYR A 936 -62.57 10.48 42.95
C TYR A 936 -62.59 11.43 41.76
N LEU A 937 -62.65 10.90 40.53
CA LEU A 937 -62.61 11.68 39.28
C LEU A 937 -64.01 12.02 38.75
N THR A 938 -65.05 11.36 39.25
CA THR A 938 -66.46 11.53 38.83
C THR A 938 -67.32 12.33 39.83
N SER A 939 -66.70 12.93 40.85
CA SER A 939 -67.38 13.62 41.95
C SER A 939 -67.42 15.13 41.83
#